data_AF-A0A7C5UKA0-F1
#
_entry.id   AF-A0A7C5UKA0-F1
#
_cell.length_a   1.000
_cell.length_b   1.000
_cell.length_c   1.000
_cell.angle_alpha   90.00
_cell.angle_beta   90.00
_cell.angle_gamma   90.00
#
_symmetry.space_group_name_H-M   'P 1'
#
loop_
_entity.id
_entity.type
_entity.pdbx_description
1 polymer ?
#
loop_
_entity_poly.entity_id
_entity_poly.type
_entity_poly.pdbx_seq_one_letter_code
_entity_poly.pdbx_strand_id
1 'polypeptide(L)'
;MGIGGIGMLIRKPNRLINEKSPYLLQHAYNPVDWYPWGVEAFLKARVEEKPIFLSIGYSSCHWCHVMERESFENPEIADLLNRYFVSIKVDREERPDVDEIYINAVQLMTGRAGWPLSVFLTTDGLPFYGGTYYPPQAFADLLTRIVSVWQNNRAQVEQAAAELKAELEQVVAMRHHSLRGTRSPSIFRAYKAQMLEGFDPVHGGFGNAPKFPPNTALPVLLHLGVEWGDEDSAGMALMTLFHMAHGGVFDHVGGGFHRYSTDARWLVPHFEKMLYDNAQLGWAYTHAYAMTGDTLFADVARRTFDWMLREMRLPEGAFASALDADTPEGEGYYYTWNHRELYELLPRDEADLFCALYNITPEGNYEEEATHQRNGRNIPHLTQTVEQHAEALGVDPEELHERLADIRARLLVARQARHAPLRDDKVLTDWNGLAIWALAYAAEVFEDEGEPYAQAAVEAAEFLWERLRDPDGLLLHRYRNGEASIPAYLSDYAFYGVGLMELYSLTLEHKWLERAVALADQMIERFHDAANGGFYDADSRHDWLIMPVKSYQDRAMPSGNGAAVQFLAQLSMALAIEEPKRSERYAQLAANTLDSCWGLLQRAPSAGDSLLYGYLLLEGDLMEPPDLGTPQPLRERMEGDTPVRVEFVPTPEGLLVQFQIREGWHINAPHTQEGRIATEVRATTDLPLEIGEAQWSPPQRVQLGNEVVEVYYRQAAALLPIRALPSSQPAEGFLRIAVRYQPCTDTECGLPEERVYMLPLSLRPEG
;
A
#
# COMPACT_ATOMS: atom_id res chain seq x y z
N MET A 1 62.49 -8.17 17.65
CA MET A 1 61.48 -9.20 17.97
C MET A 1 60.48 -8.55 18.90
N GLY A 2 59.17 -8.49 18.66
CA GLY A 2 58.37 -9.06 17.59
C GLY A 2 57.34 -8.03 17.09
N ILE A 3 57.00 -8.19 15.82
CA ILE A 3 55.92 -7.49 15.14
C ILE A 3 54.66 -8.26 15.52
N GLY A 4 53.80 -7.67 16.33
CA GLY A 4 52.46 -8.20 16.61
C GLY A 4 51.63 -8.08 15.34
N GLY A 5 51.37 -9.22 14.70
CA GLY A 5 50.53 -9.28 13.50
C GLY A 5 49.11 -8.83 13.82
N ILE A 6 48.70 -7.72 13.22
CA ILE A 6 47.29 -7.43 12.98
C ILE A 6 46.87 -8.43 11.92
N GLY A 7 46.25 -9.53 12.34
CA GLY A 7 45.60 -10.45 11.43
C GLY A 7 44.47 -9.73 10.72
N MET A 8 44.67 -9.35 9.46
CA MET A 8 43.59 -9.09 8.53
C MET A 8 42.74 -10.36 8.51
N LEU A 9 41.57 -10.34 9.16
CA LEU A 9 40.55 -11.37 9.00
C LEU A 9 40.16 -11.37 7.51
N ILE A 10 40.70 -12.31 6.74
CA ILE A 10 40.29 -12.54 5.37
C ILE A 10 38.83 -13.03 5.45
N ARG A 11 37.88 -12.13 5.17
CA ARG A 11 36.47 -12.50 5.05
C ARG A 11 36.33 -13.43 3.85
N LYS A 12 35.91 -14.67 4.08
CA LYS A 12 35.70 -15.65 3.01
C LYS A 12 34.29 -15.45 2.43
N PRO A 13 34.13 -15.17 1.13
CA PRO A 13 32.81 -15.04 0.55
C PRO A 13 32.11 -16.41 0.44
N ASN A 14 30.78 -16.38 0.54
CA ASN A 14 29.89 -17.47 0.14
C ASN A 14 29.52 -17.34 -1.36
N ARG A 15 28.52 -18.10 -1.83
CA ARG A 15 28.16 -18.17 -3.26
C ARG A 15 27.53 -16.89 -3.79
N LEU A 16 26.91 -16.09 -2.92
CA LEU A 16 26.22 -14.86 -3.32
C LEU A 16 27.17 -13.81 -3.93
N ILE A 17 28.49 -13.97 -3.78
CA ILE A 17 29.49 -13.10 -4.43
C ILE A 17 29.40 -13.12 -5.97
N ASN A 18 28.78 -14.15 -6.54
CA ASN A 18 28.58 -14.28 -7.98
C ASN A 18 27.24 -13.69 -8.44
N GLU A 19 26.39 -13.27 -7.52
CA GLU A 19 25.09 -12.67 -7.84
C GLU A 19 25.25 -11.22 -8.30
N LYS A 20 24.20 -10.71 -8.94
CA LYS A 20 24.14 -9.33 -9.40
C LYS A 20 23.19 -8.47 -8.56
N SER A 21 22.26 -9.04 -7.81
CA SER A 21 21.43 -8.27 -6.86
C SER A 21 22.32 -7.58 -5.81
N PRO A 22 22.21 -6.25 -5.61
CA PRO A 22 22.86 -5.57 -4.49
C PRO A 22 22.50 -6.17 -3.13
N TYR A 23 21.24 -6.56 -2.94
CA TYR A 23 20.78 -7.23 -1.72
C TYR A 23 21.52 -8.55 -1.46
N LEU A 24 21.64 -9.42 -2.48
CA LEU A 24 22.35 -10.69 -2.31
C LEU A 24 23.85 -10.48 -2.09
N LEU A 25 24.45 -9.51 -2.80
CA LEU A 25 25.87 -9.19 -2.68
C LEU A 25 26.24 -8.66 -1.29
N GLN A 26 25.34 -7.92 -0.63
CA GLN A 26 25.52 -7.47 0.74
C GLN A 26 25.75 -8.66 1.70
N HIS A 27 25.05 -9.77 1.46
CA HIS A 27 25.14 -10.99 2.26
C HIS A 27 26.30 -11.93 1.87
N ALA A 28 27.08 -11.59 0.85
CA ALA A 28 28.13 -12.45 0.30
C ALA A 28 29.25 -12.78 1.29
N TYR A 29 29.43 -11.96 2.34
CA TYR A 29 30.46 -12.16 3.36
C TYR A 29 29.91 -12.51 4.75
N ASN A 30 28.60 -12.75 4.87
CA ASN A 30 28.07 -13.27 6.13
C ASN A 30 28.67 -14.66 6.44
N PRO A 31 28.84 -15.02 7.72
CA PRO A 31 29.31 -16.35 8.12
C PRO A 31 28.34 -17.49 7.75
N VAL A 32 27.08 -17.19 7.45
CA VAL A 32 26.12 -18.16 6.88
C VAL A 32 26.54 -18.54 5.45
N ASP A 33 26.56 -19.84 5.14
CA ASP A 33 26.82 -20.39 3.80
C ASP A 33 25.58 -20.25 2.93
N TRP A 34 25.31 -19.03 2.49
CA TRP A 34 24.16 -18.72 1.66
C TRP A 34 24.28 -19.30 0.24
N TYR A 35 23.15 -19.80 -0.25
CA TYR A 35 22.92 -20.16 -1.64
C TYR A 35 21.91 -19.18 -2.27
N PRO A 36 22.07 -18.84 -3.55
CA PRO A 36 20.97 -18.25 -4.30
C PRO A 36 19.87 -19.30 -4.52
N TRP A 37 18.67 -18.84 -4.88
CA TRP A 37 17.59 -19.74 -5.27
C TRP A 37 17.93 -20.47 -6.57
N GLY A 38 18.05 -21.79 -6.52
CA GLY A 38 18.30 -22.58 -7.72
C GLY A 38 18.69 -24.03 -7.46
N VAL A 39 18.94 -24.73 -8.56
CA VAL A 39 19.20 -26.18 -8.61
C VAL A 39 20.25 -26.64 -7.60
N GLU A 40 21.35 -25.89 -7.42
CA GLU A 40 22.43 -26.27 -6.50
C GLU A 40 21.94 -26.41 -5.05
N ALA A 41 21.15 -25.45 -4.57
CA ALA A 41 20.65 -25.44 -3.20
C ALA A 41 19.69 -26.61 -2.95
N PHE A 42 18.75 -26.84 -3.86
CA PHE A 42 17.77 -27.93 -3.76
C PHE A 42 18.43 -29.31 -3.86
N LEU A 43 19.39 -29.49 -4.76
CA LEU A 43 20.15 -30.75 -4.85
C LEU A 43 20.94 -31.01 -3.57
N LYS A 44 21.59 -29.98 -3.01
CA LYS A 44 22.29 -30.11 -1.73
C LYS A 44 21.35 -30.50 -0.60
N ALA A 45 20.19 -29.86 -0.50
CA ALA A 45 19.20 -30.15 0.54
C ALA A 45 18.75 -31.62 0.46
N ARG A 46 18.50 -32.13 -0.75
CA ARG A 46 18.13 -33.54 -0.98
C ARG A 46 19.25 -34.51 -0.65
N VAL A 47 20.48 -34.25 -1.10
CA VAL A 47 21.64 -35.14 -0.88
C VAL A 47 22.03 -35.20 0.59
N GLU A 48 21.99 -34.07 1.29
CA GLU A 48 22.34 -33.99 2.72
C GLU A 48 21.15 -34.26 3.65
N GLU A 49 19.95 -34.42 3.09
CA GLU A 49 18.70 -34.60 3.83
C GLU A 49 18.42 -33.52 4.89
N LYS A 50 18.80 -32.28 4.57
CA LYS A 50 18.64 -31.12 5.45
C LYS A 50 17.43 -30.28 5.04
N PRO A 51 16.66 -29.73 6.01
CA PRO A 51 15.63 -28.76 5.70
C PRO A 51 16.27 -27.49 5.14
N ILE A 52 15.49 -26.73 4.38
CA ILE A 52 15.90 -25.45 3.82
C ILE A 52 15.48 -24.34 4.77
N PHE A 53 16.38 -23.40 5.03
CA PHE A 53 16.02 -22.10 5.60
C PHE A 53 16.02 -21.05 4.48
N LEU A 54 14.84 -20.57 4.12
CA LEU A 54 14.63 -19.55 3.10
C LEU A 54 14.48 -18.18 3.76
N SER A 55 15.33 -17.22 3.37
CA SER A 55 15.21 -15.82 3.76
C SER A 55 14.97 -14.94 2.53
N ILE A 56 13.85 -14.20 2.53
CA ILE A 56 13.47 -13.28 1.45
C ILE A 56 13.47 -11.84 1.95
N GLY A 57 14.04 -10.93 1.16
CA GLY A 57 14.08 -9.49 1.43
C GLY A 57 14.51 -8.70 0.18
N TYR A 58 14.93 -7.45 0.37
CA TYR A 58 15.39 -6.52 -0.68
C TYR A 58 16.33 -5.48 -0.06
N SER A 59 17.08 -4.78 -0.91
CA SER A 59 18.25 -3.97 -0.51
C SER A 59 17.91 -2.77 0.37
N SER A 60 16.75 -2.16 0.18
CA SER A 60 16.30 -0.97 0.90
C SER A 60 15.44 -1.27 2.14
N CYS A 61 15.29 -2.55 2.50
CA CYS A 61 14.50 -3.01 3.64
C CYS A 61 15.25 -2.86 4.97
N HIS A 62 14.87 -1.89 5.81
CA HIS A 62 15.50 -1.67 7.12
C HIS A 62 15.51 -2.92 8.03
N TRP A 63 14.36 -3.58 8.21
CA TRP A 63 14.27 -4.77 9.06
C TRP A 63 15.09 -5.96 8.53
N CYS A 64 15.37 -5.98 7.22
CA CYS A 64 16.24 -6.97 6.61
C CYS A 64 17.70 -6.73 7.03
N HIS A 65 18.14 -5.47 7.07
CA HIS A 65 19.46 -5.06 7.60
C HIS A 65 19.59 -5.30 9.10
N VAL A 66 18.52 -5.10 9.87
CA VAL A 66 18.50 -5.41 11.31
C VAL A 66 18.68 -6.92 11.52
N MET A 67 17.89 -7.75 10.82
CA MET A 67 18.02 -9.21 10.90
C MET A 67 19.41 -9.69 10.47
N GLU A 68 20.01 -9.07 9.46
CA GLU A 68 21.38 -9.36 9.05
C GLU A 68 22.38 -9.13 10.18
N ARG A 69 22.45 -7.88 10.66
CA ARG A 69 23.42 -7.45 11.67
C ARG A 69 23.30 -8.23 12.97
N GLU A 70 22.07 -8.46 13.42
CA GLU A 70 21.83 -9.10 14.71
C GLU A 70 21.92 -10.63 14.65
N SER A 71 21.50 -11.25 13.54
CA SER A 71 21.39 -12.72 13.45
C SER A 71 22.33 -13.35 12.43
N PHE A 72 22.40 -12.86 11.20
CA PHE A 72 23.17 -13.52 10.13
C PHE A 72 24.68 -13.25 10.20
N GLU A 73 25.10 -12.15 10.83
CA GLU A 73 26.51 -11.88 11.15
C GLU A 73 26.99 -12.58 12.44
N ASN A 74 26.07 -13.08 13.26
CA ASN A 74 26.40 -13.75 14.51
C ASN A 74 26.99 -15.16 14.23
N PRO A 75 28.25 -15.44 14.61
CA PRO A 75 28.89 -16.73 14.31
C PRO A 75 28.20 -17.95 14.93
N GLU A 76 27.53 -17.81 16.08
CA GLU A 76 26.85 -18.91 16.77
C GLU A 76 25.57 -19.32 16.02
N ILE A 77 24.78 -18.34 15.58
CA ILE A 77 23.59 -18.56 14.76
C ILE A 77 23.98 -19.11 13.39
N ALA A 78 25.06 -18.58 12.81
CA ALA A 78 25.58 -19.07 11.53
C ALA A 78 26.07 -20.53 11.61
N ASP A 79 26.72 -20.96 12.70
CA ASP A 79 27.11 -22.37 12.89
C ASP A 79 25.88 -23.29 12.97
N LEU A 80 24.80 -22.86 13.64
CA LEU A 80 23.53 -23.60 13.66
C LEU A 80 22.94 -23.76 12.25
N LEU A 81 22.87 -22.65 11.49
CA LEU A 81 22.36 -22.65 10.12
C LEU A 81 23.20 -23.56 9.22
N ASN A 82 24.51 -23.35 9.18
CA ASN A 82 25.44 -24.09 8.32
C ASN A 82 25.47 -25.59 8.63
N ARG A 83 25.31 -25.96 9.90
CA ARG A 83 25.34 -27.37 10.31
C ARG A 83 24.07 -28.10 9.92
N TYR A 84 22.92 -27.49 10.12
CA TYR A 84 21.64 -28.21 10.09
C TYR A 84 20.72 -27.85 8.93
N PHE A 85 20.97 -26.75 8.21
CA PHE A 85 20.11 -26.27 7.14
C PHE A 85 20.90 -26.10 5.84
N VAL A 86 20.16 -26.06 4.72
CA VAL A 86 20.63 -25.38 3.50
C VAL A 86 19.98 -24.00 3.49
N SER A 87 20.80 -22.96 3.64
CA SER A 87 20.30 -21.58 3.75
C SER A 87 20.24 -20.93 2.37
N ILE A 88 19.05 -20.49 1.97
CA ILE A 88 18.79 -19.83 0.68
C ILE A 88 18.41 -18.37 0.94
N LYS A 89 19.04 -17.46 0.19
CA LYS A 89 18.75 -16.02 0.22
C LYS A 89 18.11 -15.59 -1.10
N VAL A 90 17.03 -14.81 -1.02
CA VAL A 90 16.28 -14.36 -2.20
C VAL A 90 16.03 -12.86 -2.13
N ASP A 91 16.35 -12.17 -3.23
CA ASP A 91 15.89 -10.82 -3.49
C ASP A 91 14.49 -10.88 -4.11
N ARG A 92 13.48 -10.35 -3.40
CA ARG A 92 12.09 -10.34 -3.89
C ARG A 92 11.90 -9.48 -5.14
N GLU A 93 12.78 -8.51 -5.38
CA GLU A 93 12.74 -7.66 -6.56
C GLU A 93 13.31 -8.37 -7.79
N GLU A 94 14.08 -9.44 -7.61
CA GLU A 94 14.54 -10.29 -8.71
C GLU A 94 13.71 -11.56 -8.86
N ARG A 95 13.08 -12.03 -7.77
CA ARG A 95 12.26 -13.25 -7.71
C ARG A 95 10.89 -13.01 -7.04
N PRO A 96 10.05 -12.12 -7.57
CA PRO A 96 8.70 -11.88 -7.05
C PRO A 96 7.83 -13.14 -7.09
N ASP A 97 8.08 -14.06 -8.03
CA ASP A 97 7.43 -15.38 -8.11
C ASP A 97 7.64 -16.23 -6.86
N VAL A 98 8.86 -16.25 -6.33
CA VAL A 98 9.21 -16.98 -5.11
C VAL A 98 8.61 -16.29 -3.90
N ASP A 99 8.76 -14.96 -3.82
CA ASP A 99 8.21 -14.13 -2.74
C ASP A 99 6.71 -14.35 -2.58
N GLU A 100 5.95 -14.27 -3.67
CA GLU A 100 4.50 -14.38 -3.67
C GLU A 100 3.99 -15.71 -3.11
N ILE A 101 4.64 -16.82 -3.46
CA ILE A 101 4.27 -18.14 -2.95
C ILE A 101 4.48 -18.20 -1.43
N TYR A 102 5.67 -17.81 -0.97
CA TYR A 102 6.05 -18.03 0.42
C TYR A 102 5.46 -17.00 1.38
N ILE A 103 5.24 -15.75 0.95
CA ILE A 103 4.54 -14.76 1.78
C ILE A 103 3.08 -15.17 2.03
N ASN A 104 2.41 -15.72 1.01
CA ASN A 104 1.06 -16.25 1.13
C ASN A 104 1.01 -17.49 2.04
N ALA A 105 2.00 -18.37 1.95
CA ALA A 105 2.11 -19.52 2.85
C ALA A 105 2.27 -19.08 4.32
N VAL A 106 3.13 -18.10 4.59
CA VAL A 106 3.30 -17.55 5.95
C VAL A 106 2.03 -16.87 6.42
N GLN A 107 1.41 -16.03 5.59
CA GLN A 107 0.14 -15.37 5.91
C GLN A 107 -0.96 -16.37 6.31
N LEU A 108 -1.04 -17.53 5.63
CA LEU A 108 -1.98 -18.60 5.98
C LEU A 108 -1.62 -19.28 7.31
N MET A 109 -0.33 -19.50 7.59
CA MET A 109 0.12 -20.12 8.84
C MET A 109 -0.07 -19.21 10.08
N THR A 110 0.17 -17.91 9.94
CA THR A 110 0.34 -16.98 11.09
C THR A 110 -0.72 -15.88 11.15
N GLY A 111 -1.50 -15.67 10.09
CA GLY A 111 -2.42 -14.54 9.95
C GLY A 111 -1.75 -13.19 9.67
N ARG A 112 -0.42 -13.12 9.58
CA ARG A 112 0.33 -11.90 9.25
C ARG A 112 1.66 -12.21 8.54
N ALA A 113 2.02 -11.42 7.55
CA ALA A 113 3.28 -11.57 6.83
C ALA A 113 3.90 -10.21 6.47
N GLY A 114 5.20 -10.23 6.17
CA GLY A 114 6.00 -9.05 5.87
C GLY A 114 7.48 -9.42 5.75
N TRP A 115 8.32 -8.44 5.44
CA TRP A 115 9.76 -8.65 5.27
C TRP A 115 10.54 -8.12 6.49
N PRO A 116 11.66 -8.77 6.86
CA PRO A 116 12.27 -9.96 6.25
C PRO A 116 11.41 -11.21 6.44
N LEU A 117 11.27 -12.02 5.40
CA LEU A 117 10.52 -13.27 5.47
C LEU A 117 11.48 -14.41 5.83
N SER A 118 11.13 -15.21 6.84
CA SER A 118 11.92 -16.33 7.35
C SER A 118 11.08 -17.61 7.29
N VAL A 119 11.41 -18.52 6.36
CA VAL A 119 10.59 -19.71 6.07
C VAL A 119 11.43 -20.98 6.13
N PHE A 120 10.85 -22.04 6.70
CA PHE A 120 11.47 -23.36 6.78
C PHE A 120 10.76 -24.32 5.83
N LEU A 121 11.54 -24.91 4.93
CA LEU A 121 11.03 -25.77 3.86
C LEU A 121 11.58 -27.19 3.98
N THR A 122 10.80 -28.14 3.50
CA THR A 122 11.28 -29.50 3.21
C THR A 122 12.36 -29.47 2.13
N THR A 123 13.03 -30.61 1.91
CA THR A 123 14.05 -30.75 0.84
C THR A 123 13.49 -30.52 -0.58
N ASP A 124 12.17 -30.56 -0.73
CA ASP A 124 11.45 -30.33 -1.99
C ASP A 124 10.84 -28.92 -2.09
N GLY A 125 11.15 -28.03 -1.15
CA GLY A 125 10.68 -26.65 -1.15
C GLY A 125 9.30 -26.42 -0.54
N LEU A 126 8.63 -27.45 -0.01
CA LEU A 126 7.33 -27.26 0.62
C LEU A 126 7.47 -26.57 1.98
N PRO A 127 6.76 -25.45 2.24
CA PRO A 127 6.86 -24.74 3.50
C PRO A 127 6.15 -25.53 4.61
N PHE A 128 6.75 -25.56 5.80
CA PHE A 128 6.13 -26.18 6.99
C PHE A 128 6.15 -25.29 8.24
N TYR A 129 6.91 -24.20 8.22
CA TYR A 129 6.90 -23.17 9.26
C TYR A 129 7.41 -21.84 8.68
N GLY A 130 6.95 -20.71 9.22
CA GLY A 130 7.53 -19.42 8.86
C GLY A 130 7.03 -18.25 9.69
N GLY A 131 7.68 -17.11 9.49
CA GLY A 131 7.36 -15.84 10.11
C GLY A 131 8.20 -14.72 9.52
N THR A 132 8.28 -13.59 10.22
CA THR A 132 8.99 -12.40 9.73
C THR A 132 10.34 -12.24 10.43
N TYR A 133 10.49 -11.18 11.23
CA TYR A 133 11.65 -10.91 12.06
C TYR A 133 11.61 -11.73 13.36
N TYR A 134 12.78 -12.27 13.75
CA TYR A 134 12.99 -12.93 15.02
C TYR A 134 14.22 -12.33 15.73
N PRO A 135 14.08 -11.85 16.98
CA PRO A 135 15.24 -11.43 17.77
C PRO A 135 16.27 -12.57 17.91
N PRO A 136 17.58 -12.30 17.99
CA PRO A 136 18.63 -13.31 17.85
C PRO A 136 18.48 -14.54 18.74
N GLN A 137 18.17 -14.33 20.03
CA GLN A 137 18.00 -15.44 20.97
C GLN A 137 16.76 -16.28 20.63
N ALA A 138 15.64 -15.62 20.30
CA ALA A 138 14.42 -16.31 19.89
C ALA A 138 14.62 -17.08 18.58
N PHE A 139 15.44 -16.54 17.67
CA PHE A 139 15.80 -17.19 16.42
C PHE A 139 16.67 -18.44 16.66
N ALA A 140 17.70 -18.36 17.50
CA ALA A 140 18.53 -19.51 17.87
C ALA A 140 17.71 -20.65 18.53
N ASP A 141 16.79 -20.29 19.43
CA ASP A 141 15.88 -21.24 20.07
C ASP A 141 14.93 -21.88 19.06
N LEU A 142 14.43 -21.10 18.10
CA LEU A 142 13.59 -21.58 17.00
C LEU A 142 14.35 -22.56 16.11
N LEU A 143 15.57 -22.23 15.66
CA LEU A 143 16.41 -23.11 14.86
C LEU A 143 16.60 -24.47 15.55
N THR A 144 16.95 -24.45 16.84
CA THR A 144 17.16 -25.67 17.63
C THR A 144 15.89 -26.53 17.71
N ARG A 145 14.71 -25.91 17.89
CA ARG A 145 13.43 -26.61 17.89
C ARG A 145 13.12 -27.24 16.52
N ILE A 146 13.31 -26.51 15.44
CA ILE A 146 13.08 -27.00 14.07
C ILE A 146 13.99 -28.20 13.76
N VAL A 147 15.28 -28.14 14.15
CA VAL A 147 16.21 -29.26 13.98
C VAL A 147 15.74 -30.51 14.74
N SER A 148 15.33 -30.35 16.00
CA SER A 148 14.81 -31.46 16.80
C SER A 148 13.58 -32.10 16.17
N VAL A 149 12.64 -31.29 15.67
CA VAL A 149 11.43 -31.78 15.00
C VAL A 149 11.77 -32.46 13.68
N TRP A 150 12.68 -31.90 12.89
CA TRP A 150 13.14 -32.50 11.62
C TRP A 150 13.79 -33.86 11.84
N GLN A 151 14.67 -33.99 12.83
CA GLN A 151 15.40 -35.24 13.09
C GLN A 151 14.52 -36.34 13.69
N ASN A 152 13.61 -35.98 14.60
CA ASN A 152 12.82 -36.96 15.35
C ASN A 152 11.48 -37.27 14.69
N ASN A 153 10.88 -36.31 13.98
CA ASN A 153 9.49 -36.37 13.49
C ASN A 153 9.37 -36.03 11.98
N ARG A 154 10.41 -36.31 11.16
CA ARG A 154 10.45 -35.94 9.73
C ARG A 154 9.19 -36.29 8.95
N ALA A 155 8.68 -37.51 9.10
CA ALA A 155 7.49 -37.96 8.39
C ALA A 155 6.25 -37.10 8.69
N GLN A 156 6.11 -36.60 9.92
CA GLN A 156 5.01 -35.69 10.29
C GLN A 156 5.21 -34.31 9.67
N VAL A 157 6.45 -33.83 9.57
CA VAL A 157 6.77 -32.56 8.90
C VAL A 157 6.45 -32.65 7.41
N GLU A 158 6.88 -33.71 6.75
CA GLU A 158 6.61 -33.94 5.32
C GLU A 158 5.11 -34.10 5.06
N GLN A 159 4.38 -34.79 5.94
CA GLN A 159 2.92 -34.90 5.85
C GLN A 159 2.25 -33.52 6.02
N ALA A 160 2.61 -32.76 7.04
CA ALA A 160 2.04 -31.43 7.27
C ALA A 160 2.35 -30.46 6.11
N ALA A 161 3.54 -30.53 5.54
CA ALA A 161 3.91 -29.74 4.37
C ALA A 161 3.12 -30.15 3.11
N ALA A 162 2.87 -31.45 2.92
CA ALA A 162 2.05 -31.95 1.83
C ALA A 162 0.56 -31.57 2.00
N GLU A 163 0.04 -31.63 3.23
CA GLU A 163 -1.31 -31.17 3.56
C GLU A 163 -1.46 -29.66 3.32
N LEU A 164 -0.48 -28.84 3.74
CA LEU A 164 -0.47 -27.42 3.45
C LEU A 164 -0.37 -27.13 1.95
N LYS A 165 0.44 -27.88 1.20
CA LYS A 165 0.49 -27.75 -0.27
C LYS A 165 -0.87 -28.05 -0.89
N ALA A 166 -1.51 -29.14 -0.47
CA ALA A 166 -2.83 -29.52 -0.96
C ALA A 166 -3.88 -28.46 -0.58
N GLU A 167 -3.80 -27.89 0.62
CA GLU A 167 -4.66 -26.78 1.05
C GLU A 167 -4.38 -25.51 0.23
N LEU A 168 -3.13 -25.15 -0.03
CA LEU A 168 -2.75 -24.05 -0.92
C LEU A 168 -3.31 -24.24 -2.33
N GLU A 169 -3.13 -25.43 -2.92
CA GLU A 169 -3.64 -25.76 -4.26
C GLU A 169 -5.17 -25.78 -4.29
N GLN A 170 -5.83 -26.32 -3.26
CA GLN A 170 -7.29 -26.32 -3.15
C GLN A 170 -7.85 -24.93 -2.90
N VAL A 171 -7.21 -24.11 -2.08
CA VAL A 171 -7.58 -22.72 -1.85
C VAL A 171 -7.44 -21.93 -3.15
N VAL A 172 -6.36 -22.12 -3.91
CA VAL A 172 -6.19 -21.48 -5.22
C VAL A 172 -7.24 -21.97 -6.22
N ALA A 173 -7.46 -23.29 -6.35
CA ALA A 173 -8.43 -23.85 -7.28
C ALA A 173 -9.90 -23.50 -6.93
N MET A 174 -10.30 -23.60 -5.65
CA MET A 174 -11.63 -23.20 -5.18
C MET A 174 -11.84 -21.69 -5.29
N ARG A 175 -10.79 -20.89 -5.06
CA ARG A 175 -10.82 -19.45 -5.34
C ARG A 175 -11.12 -19.23 -6.82
N HIS A 176 -10.42 -19.83 -7.78
CA HIS A 176 -10.69 -19.57 -9.20
C HIS A 176 -12.16 -19.78 -9.64
N HIS A 177 -12.86 -20.79 -9.12
CA HIS A 177 -14.28 -20.98 -9.44
C HIS A 177 -15.20 -19.99 -8.71
N SER A 178 -14.94 -19.73 -7.42
CA SER A 178 -15.73 -18.77 -6.61
C SER A 178 -15.40 -17.30 -6.87
N LEU A 179 -14.32 -17.04 -7.62
CA LEU A 179 -13.88 -15.73 -8.07
C LEU A 179 -14.54 -15.31 -9.38
N ARG A 180 -15.10 -16.24 -10.15
CA ARG A 180 -15.86 -15.87 -11.34
C ARG A 180 -17.13 -15.13 -10.96
N GLY A 181 -17.44 -14.07 -11.69
CA GLY A 181 -18.67 -13.31 -11.51
C GLY A 181 -19.03 -12.52 -12.75
N THR A 182 -20.21 -11.90 -12.72
CA THR A 182 -20.69 -11.03 -13.80
C THR A 182 -20.36 -9.58 -13.47
N ARG A 183 -19.59 -8.95 -14.35
CA ARG A 183 -19.24 -7.53 -14.29
C ARG A 183 -20.47 -6.63 -14.23
N SER A 184 -20.37 -5.55 -13.46
CA SER A 184 -21.45 -4.57 -13.29
C SER A 184 -20.89 -3.21 -12.86
N PRO A 185 -21.34 -2.10 -13.46
CA PRO A 185 -20.94 -0.75 -13.04
C PRO A 185 -21.21 -0.46 -11.56
N SER A 186 -22.17 -1.14 -10.92
CA SER A 186 -22.49 -0.94 -9.50
C SER A 186 -21.32 -1.23 -8.54
N ILE A 187 -20.25 -1.90 -9.03
CA ILE A 187 -19.02 -2.10 -8.25
C ILE A 187 -18.40 -0.78 -7.79
N PHE A 188 -18.48 0.28 -8.60
CA PHE A 188 -17.86 1.57 -8.28
C PHE A 188 -18.57 2.28 -7.13
N ARG A 189 -19.86 2.00 -6.92
CA ARG A 189 -20.58 2.44 -5.72
C ARG A 189 -20.05 1.75 -4.47
N ALA A 190 -19.83 0.44 -4.54
CA ALA A 190 -19.28 -0.33 -3.41
C ALA A 190 -17.82 0.09 -3.14
N TYR A 191 -17.04 0.29 -4.20
CA TYR A 191 -15.69 0.82 -4.15
C TYR A 191 -15.64 2.17 -3.44
N LYS A 192 -16.39 3.16 -3.93
CA LYS A 192 -16.44 4.50 -3.33
C LYS A 192 -16.84 4.44 -1.86
N ALA A 193 -17.85 3.64 -1.50
CA ALA A 193 -18.28 3.48 -0.12
C ALA A 193 -17.15 2.92 0.77
N GLN A 194 -16.39 1.94 0.29
CA GLN A 194 -15.23 1.39 0.99
C GLN A 194 -14.10 2.42 1.12
N MET A 195 -13.81 3.18 0.06
CA MET A 195 -12.78 4.22 0.09
C MET A 195 -13.13 5.32 1.10
N LEU A 196 -14.38 5.76 1.12
CA LEU A 196 -14.87 6.75 2.09
C LEU A 196 -14.80 6.26 3.54
N GLU A 197 -15.08 4.98 3.80
CA GLU A 197 -14.97 4.39 5.14
C GLU A 197 -13.52 4.39 5.64
N GLY A 198 -12.56 4.14 4.74
CA GLY A 198 -11.14 4.12 5.05
C GLY A 198 -10.46 5.49 5.01
N PHE A 199 -11.12 6.53 4.49
CA PHE A 199 -10.51 7.83 4.23
C PHE A 199 -10.25 8.61 5.52
N ASP A 200 -9.08 9.25 5.59
CA ASP A 200 -8.72 10.17 6.66
C ASP A 200 -9.10 11.61 6.25
N PRO A 201 -10.19 12.17 6.79
CA PRO A 201 -10.66 13.49 6.39
C PRO A 201 -9.83 14.65 6.96
N VAL A 202 -8.82 14.36 7.79
CA VAL A 202 -7.98 15.38 8.45
C VAL A 202 -6.60 15.49 7.79
N HIS A 203 -6.01 14.35 7.43
CA HIS A 203 -4.67 14.29 6.86
C HIS A 203 -4.63 13.67 5.45
N GLY A 204 -5.79 13.37 4.85
CA GLY A 204 -5.88 12.70 3.56
C GLY A 204 -5.31 11.28 3.58
N GLY A 205 -5.49 10.51 2.52
CA GLY A 205 -5.09 9.10 2.46
C GLY A 205 -6.04 8.18 3.20
N PHE A 206 -5.60 6.93 3.39
CA PHE A 206 -6.47 5.86 3.85
C PHE A 206 -5.84 5.06 4.99
N GLY A 207 -6.67 4.64 5.94
CA GLY A 207 -6.26 3.88 7.11
C GLY A 207 -5.53 4.72 8.17
N ASN A 208 -4.96 4.02 9.16
CA ASN A 208 -4.21 4.60 10.26
C ASN A 208 -2.70 4.54 10.00
N ALA A 209 -1.89 5.01 10.95
CA ALA A 209 -0.43 4.87 10.93
C ALA A 209 0.01 3.38 11.03
N PRO A 210 1.08 2.95 10.32
CA PRO A 210 1.82 3.70 9.28
C PRO A 210 0.98 3.88 8.00
N LYS A 211 1.15 5.02 7.31
CA LYS A 211 0.42 5.37 6.09
C LYS A 211 1.29 5.25 4.85
N PHE A 212 0.78 4.49 3.89
CA PHE A 212 1.38 4.28 2.58
C PHE A 212 0.68 5.15 1.52
N PRO A 213 1.42 5.73 0.56
CA PRO A 213 0.83 6.35 -0.62
C PRO A 213 -0.14 5.39 -1.33
N PRO A 214 -1.39 5.78 -1.59
CA PRO A 214 -2.39 4.91 -2.20
C PRO A 214 -2.24 4.89 -3.73
N ASN A 215 -1.06 4.50 -4.22
CA ASN A 215 -0.66 4.59 -5.63
C ASN A 215 -1.69 4.00 -6.60
N THR A 216 -2.29 2.86 -6.28
CA THR A 216 -3.21 2.13 -7.15
C THR A 216 -4.63 2.69 -7.10
N ALA A 217 -5.05 3.25 -5.96
CA ALA A 217 -6.38 3.85 -5.80
C ALA A 217 -6.48 5.24 -6.45
N LEU A 218 -5.38 6.01 -6.49
CA LEU A 218 -5.36 7.35 -7.07
C LEU A 218 -5.86 7.39 -8.54
N PRO A 219 -5.38 6.52 -9.47
CA PRO A 219 -5.92 6.44 -10.83
C PRO A 219 -7.43 6.24 -10.89
N VAL A 220 -7.99 5.36 -10.05
CA VAL A 220 -9.44 5.10 -10.03
C VAL A 220 -10.18 6.34 -9.54
N LEU A 221 -9.80 6.89 -8.39
CA LEU A 221 -10.47 8.03 -7.77
C LEU A 221 -10.43 9.29 -8.65
N LEU A 222 -9.29 9.56 -9.27
CA LEU A 222 -9.14 10.68 -10.21
C LEU A 222 -9.98 10.48 -11.47
N HIS A 223 -9.97 9.27 -12.05
CA HIS A 223 -10.78 8.97 -13.24
C HIS A 223 -12.28 9.06 -12.97
N LEU A 224 -12.77 8.60 -11.81
CA LEU A 224 -14.17 8.78 -11.40
C LEU A 224 -14.54 10.27 -11.27
N GLY A 225 -13.60 11.10 -10.82
CA GLY A 225 -13.76 12.55 -10.76
C GLY A 225 -13.87 13.19 -12.15
N VAL A 226 -12.97 12.83 -13.07
CA VAL A 226 -12.91 13.40 -14.43
C VAL A 226 -14.06 12.91 -15.32
N GLU A 227 -14.21 11.59 -15.47
CA GLU A 227 -15.15 11.04 -16.45
C GLU A 227 -16.59 11.06 -15.96
N TRP A 228 -16.81 10.84 -14.67
CA TRP A 228 -18.17 10.71 -14.10
C TRP A 228 -18.56 11.89 -13.20
N GLY A 229 -17.69 12.88 -13.01
CA GLY A 229 -17.98 14.06 -12.19
C GLY A 229 -18.17 13.76 -10.71
N ASP A 230 -17.58 12.68 -10.18
CA ASP A 230 -17.74 12.31 -8.78
C ASP A 230 -16.83 13.13 -7.85
N GLU A 231 -17.37 14.23 -7.31
CA GLU A 231 -16.65 15.19 -6.46
C GLU A 231 -16.05 14.56 -5.20
N ASP A 232 -16.71 13.57 -4.60
CA ASP A 232 -16.19 12.89 -3.40
C ASP A 232 -14.91 12.09 -3.72
N SER A 233 -14.89 11.34 -4.83
CA SER A 233 -13.72 10.57 -5.26
C SER A 233 -12.56 11.50 -5.61
N ALA A 234 -12.84 12.57 -6.38
CA ALA A 234 -11.86 13.60 -6.68
C ALA A 234 -11.32 14.25 -5.40
N GLY A 235 -12.20 14.61 -4.46
CA GLY A 235 -11.85 15.22 -3.18
C GLY A 235 -10.94 14.33 -2.32
N MET A 236 -11.22 13.02 -2.26
CA MET A 236 -10.36 12.07 -1.56
C MET A 236 -8.95 12.03 -2.18
N ALA A 237 -8.84 11.93 -3.50
CA ALA A 237 -7.55 11.90 -4.18
C ALA A 237 -6.77 13.21 -4.00
N LEU A 238 -7.39 14.36 -4.28
CA LEU A 238 -6.75 15.67 -4.22
C LEU A 238 -6.29 16.02 -2.81
N MET A 239 -7.09 15.72 -1.78
CA MET A 239 -6.72 15.99 -0.39
C MET A 239 -5.58 15.08 0.07
N THR A 240 -5.56 13.83 -0.37
CA THR A 240 -4.44 12.91 -0.13
C THR A 240 -3.14 13.45 -0.73
N LEU A 241 -3.17 13.83 -2.00
CA LEU A 241 -2.01 14.42 -2.70
C LEU A 241 -1.57 15.71 -2.01
N PHE A 242 -2.50 16.60 -1.66
CA PHE A 242 -2.20 17.85 -0.97
C PHE A 242 -1.42 17.61 0.34
N HIS A 243 -1.92 16.72 1.21
CA HIS A 243 -1.26 16.47 2.50
C HIS A 243 0.07 15.73 2.37
N MET A 244 0.18 14.80 1.41
CA MET A 244 1.46 14.14 1.14
C MET A 244 2.52 15.15 0.65
N ALA A 245 2.14 16.07 -0.24
CA ALA A 245 3.04 17.11 -0.76
C ALA A 245 3.53 18.07 0.34
N HIS A 246 2.71 18.34 1.35
CA HIS A 246 3.07 19.21 2.48
C HIS A 246 3.83 18.46 3.59
N GLY A 247 3.61 17.16 3.72
CA GLY A 247 4.26 16.30 4.71
C GLY A 247 5.77 16.11 4.48
N GLY A 248 6.41 15.44 5.43
CA GLY A 248 7.81 15.04 5.33
C GLY A 248 8.05 13.78 4.48
N VAL A 249 6.99 13.09 4.05
CA VAL A 249 7.08 12.00 3.05
C VAL A 249 7.55 12.51 1.68
N PHE A 250 7.30 13.77 1.35
CA PHE A 250 7.88 14.44 0.19
C PHE A 250 9.22 15.08 0.56
N ASP A 251 10.28 14.80 -0.21
CA ASP A 251 11.58 15.42 0.02
C ASP A 251 11.55 16.88 -0.46
N HIS A 252 11.33 17.79 0.49
CA HIS A 252 11.24 19.21 0.21
C HIS A 252 12.54 19.84 -0.32
N VAL A 253 13.69 19.18 -0.26
CA VAL A 253 14.97 19.73 -0.76
C VAL A 253 15.32 19.16 -2.13
N GLY A 254 15.19 17.85 -2.33
CA GLY A 254 15.56 17.19 -3.60
C GLY A 254 14.39 16.78 -4.49
N GLY A 255 13.16 16.80 -3.99
CA GLY A 255 12.02 16.20 -4.68
C GLY A 255 11.98 14.68 -4.59
N GLY A 256 10.90 14.11 -5.10
CA GLY A 256 10.57 12.69 -4.95
C GLY A 256 10.04 12.34 -3.55
N PHE A 257 9.31 11.23 -3.50
CA PHE A 257 8.64 10.71 -2.33
C PHE A 257 9.44 9.57 -1.69
N HIS A 258 9.46 9.60 -0.37
CA HIS A 258 9.79 8.47 0.47
C HIS A 258 8.64 7.45 0.47
N ARG A 259 8.96 6.19 0.77
CA ARG A 259 8.04 5.08 0.53
C ARG A 259 6.75 5.15 1.36
N TYR A 260 6.84 5.51 2.63
CA TYR A 260 5.68 5.64 3.51
C TYR A 260 5.99 6.50 4.72
N SER A 261 4.94 6.89 5.44
CA SER A 261 5.02 7.62 6.71
C SER A 261 4.71 6.70 7.88
N THR A 262 5.53 6.73 8.92
CA THR A 262 5.30 5.96 10.15
C THR A 262 4.18 6.55 11.01
N ASP A 263 3.83 7.82 10.80
CA ASP A 263 2.71 8.49 11.44
C ASP A 263 1.57 8.87 10.48
N ALA A 264 0.42 9.26 11.04
CA ALA A 264 -0.80 9.52 10.28
C ALA A 264 -0.81 10.85 9.49
N ARG A 265 0.12 11.76 9.78
CA ARG A 265 0.16 13.13 9.25
C ARG A 265 1.11 13.29 8.07
N TRP A 266 1.68 12.18 7.58
CA TRP A 266 2.71 12.18 6.53
C TRP A 266 4.03 12.85 6.93
N LEU A 267 4.33 12.96 8.23
CA LEU A 267 5.49 13.72 8.72
C LEU A 267 6.76 12.88 8.75
N VAL A 268 6.76 11.72 9.40
CA VAL A 268 7.96 10.91 9.64
C VAL A 268 8.07 9.82 8.58
N PRO A 269 8.92 9.95 7.56
CA PRO A 269 9.06 8.94 6.53
C PRO A 269 9.87 7.73 7.03
N HIS A 270 9.62 6.59 6.42
CA HIS A 270 10.67 5.60 6.17
C HIS A 270 11.43 6.06 4.93
N PHE A 271 12.73 6.35 5.06
CA PHE A 271 13.44 7.24 4.12
C PHE A 271 13.84 6.61 2.78
N GLU A 272 13.49 5.35 2.56
CA GLU A 272 13.61 4.64 1.27
C GLU A 272 12.85 5.39 0.16
N LYS A 273 13.42 5.43 -1.05
CA LYS A 273 12.74 5.95 -2.25
C LYS A 273 12.75 4.93 -3.37
N MET A 274 11.56 4.61 -3.87
CA MET A 274 11.37 3.59 -4.90
C MET A 274 11.00 4.22 -6.23
N LEU A 275 11.52 3.67 -7.33
CA LEU A 275 11.16 4.11 -8.68
C LEU A 275 9.66 3.97 -8.94
N TYR A 276 9.05 2.84 -8.58
CA TYR A 276 7.64 2.58 -8.86
C TYR A 276 6.70 3.49 -8.05
N ASP A 277 7.05 3.87 -6.82
CA ASP A 277 6.25 4.81 -6.00
C ASP A 277 6.29 6.19 -6.66
N ASN A 278 7.48 6.65 -7.02
CA ASN A 278 7.67 7.97 -7.60
C ASN A 278 7.11 8.10 -9.01
N ALA A 279 7.16 7.04 -9.83
CA ALA A 279 6.52 7.03 -11.14
C ALA A 279 4.99 7.17 -11.01
N GLN A 280 4.36 6.34 -10.17
CA GLN A 280 2.90 6.39 -9.98
C GLN A 280 2.43 7.70 -9.34
N LEU A 281 3.16 8.21 -8.35
CA LEU A 281 2.84 9.51 -7.73
C LEU A 281 3.09 10.66 -8.71
N GLY A 282 4.20 10.66 -9.45
CA GLY A 282 4.47 11.66 -10.48
C GLY A 282 3.32 11.72 -11.51
N TRP A 283 2.83 10.57 -11.95
CA TRP A 283 1.64 10.49 -12.80
C TRP A 283 0.39 11.07 -12.11
N ALA A 284 0.12 10.69 -10.85
CA ALA A 284 -1.06 11.15 -10.12
C ALA A 284 -1.06 12.67 -9.88
N TYR A 285 0.09 13.26 -9.55
CA TYR A 285 0.24 14.72 -9.42
C TYR A 285 0.10 15.43 -10.77
N THR A 286 0.65 14.85 -11.84
CA THR A 286 0.45 15.37 -13.21
C THR A 286 -1.03 15.37 -13.58
N HIS A 287 -1.74 14.28 -13.29
CA HIS A 287 -3.16 14.14 -13.59
C HIS A 287 -4.01 15.08 -12.73
N ALA A 288 -3.68 15.25 -11.44
CA ALA A 288 -4.32 16.23 -10.58
C ALA A 288 -4.14 17.67 -11.10
N TYR A 289 -2.95 18.01 -11.62
CA TYR A 289 -2.72 19.28 -12.30
C TYR A 289 -3.58 19.42 -13.57
N ALA A 290 -3.60 18.42 -14.45
CA ALA A 290 -4.41 18.44 -15.66
C ALA A 290 -5.91 18.62 -15.35
N MET A 291 -6.40 18.03 -14.26
CA MET A 291 -7.79 18.13 -13.81
C MET A 291 -8.12 19.51 -13.20
N THR A 292 -7.21 20.10 -12.42
CA THR A 292 -7.53 21.26 -11.56
C THR A 292 -6.92 22.59 -12.02
N GLY A 293 -5.81 22.53 -12.77
CA GLY A 293 -4.96 23.68 -13.06
C GLY A 293 -4.14 24.18 -11.87
N ASP A 294 -4.16 23.50 -10.71
CA ASP A 294 -3.45 23.94 -9.52
C ASP A 294 -1.93 23.69 -9.64
N THR A 295 -1.18 24.78 -9.66
CA THR A 295 0.28 24.78 -9.82
C THR A 295 1.05 24.06 -8.71
N LEU A 296 0.46 23.86 -7.54
CA LEU A 296 1.04 23.01 -6.48
C LEU A 296 1.30 21.60 -7.01
N PHE A 297 0.31 21.00 -7.68
CA PHE A 297 0.45 19.63 -8.18
C PHE A 297 1.47 19.57 -9.32
N ALA A 298 1.56 20.60 -10.15
CA ALA A 298 2.58 20.72 -11.18
C ALA A 298 4.01 20.80 -10.59
N ASP A 299 4.23 21.64 -9.56
CA ASP A 299 5.53 21.73 -8.87
C ASP A 299 5.97 20.38 -8.30
N VAL A 300 5.05 19.69 -7.61
CA VAL A 300 5.33 18.40 -6.98
C VAL A 300 5.63 17.32 -8.02
N ALA A 301 4.87 17.29 -9.13
CA ALA A 301 5.13 16.39 -10.25
C ALA A 301 6.52 16.64 -10.85
N ARG A 302 6.84 17.89 -11.23
CA ARG A 302 8.15 18.25 -11.81
C ARG A 302 9.29 17.88 -10.88
N ARG A 303 9.21 18.23 -9.60
CA ARG A 303 10.26 17.90 -8.62
C ARG A 303 10.41 16.40 -8.38
N THR A 304 9.35 15.62 -8.58
CA THR A 304 9.41 14.16 -8.53
C THR A 304 10.14 13.60 -9.76
N PHE A 305 9.80 14.04 -10.96
CA PHE A 305 10.48 13.60 -12.18
C PHE A 305 11.92 14.11 -12.27
N ASP A 306 12.21 15.33 -11.83
CA ASP A 306 13.56 15.88 -11.77
C ASP A 306 14.45 15.09 -10.80
N TRP A 307 13.88 14.59 -9.69
CA TRP A 307 14.57 13.63 -8.82
C TRP A 307 14.86 12.32 -9.55
N MET A 308 13.88 11.75 -10.28
CA MET A 308 14.10 10.53 -11.07
C MET A 308 15.22 10.72 -12.10
N LEU A 309 15.20 11.83 -12.85
CA LEU A 309 16.22 12.14 -13.85
C LEU A 309 17.61 12.35 -13.23
N ARG A 310 17.68 13.01 -12.07
CA ARG A 310 18.95 13.36 -11.41
C ARG A 310 19.59 12.18 -10.67
N GLU A 311 18.78 11.39 -9.94
CA GLU A 311 19.29 10.40 -8.98
C GLU A 311 19.11 8.95 -9.46
N MET A 312 18.06 8.68 -10.24
CA MET A 312 17.70 7.32 -10.65
C MET A 312 18.14 6.97 -12.07
N ARG A 313 18.21 7.95 -12.98
CA ARG A 313 18.65 7.71 -14.36
C ARG A 313 20.10 7.22 -14.41
N LEU A 314 20.31 6.14 -15.15
CA LEU A 314 21.62 5.57 -15.43
C LEU A 314 22.20 6.19 -16.72
N PRO A 315 23.54 6.23 -16.88
CA PRO A 315 24.17 6.74 -18.10
C PRO A 315 23.69 6.08 -19.40
N GLU A 316 23.22 4.83 -19.32
CA GLU A 316 22.71 4.06 -20.45
C GLU A 316 21.25 4.38 -20.84
N GLY A 317 20.52 5.17 -20.05
CA GLY A 317 19.20 5.71 -20.41
C GLY A 317 18.02 5.22 -19.55
N ALA A 318 18.12 4.01 -18.96
CA ALA A 318 17.10 3.48 -18.05
C ALA A 318 17.28 3.94 -16.60
N PHE A 319 16.35 3.56 -15.72
CA PHE A 319 16.31 3.96 -14.32
C PHE A 319 16.67 2.81 -13.37
N ALA A 320 17.45 3.15 -12.35
CA ALA A 320 17.72 2.34 -11.16
C ALA A 320 16.44 2.06 -10.37
N SER A 321 16.45 1.02 -9.52
CA SER A 321 15.24 0.55 -8.84
C SER A 321 14.93 1.35 -7.57
N ALA A 322 15.93 1.62 -6.72
CA ALA A 322 15.69 2.22 -5.40
C ALA A 322 16.90 3.01 -4.84
N LEU A 323 16.61 3.86 -3.86
CA LEU A 323 17.58 4.39 -2.89
C LEU A 323 17.28 3.83 -1.50
N ASP A 324 18.32 3.37 -0.81
CA ASP A 324 18.24 2.85 0.56
C ASP A 324 17.76 3.94 1.55
N ALA A 325 17.21 3.50 2.68
CA ALA A 325 16.86 4.37 3.79
C ALA A 325 18.08 4.66 4.69
N ASP A 326 19.02 3.71 4.76
CA ASP A 326 20.15 3.73 5.68
C ASP A 326 21.39 4.45 5.13
N THR A 327 22.09 5.15 6.03
CA THR A 327 23.46 5.66 5.84
C THR A 327 24.33 5.24 7.04
N PRO A 328 25.67 5.35 6.98
CA PRO A 328 26.52 5.01 8.13
C PRO A 328 26.15 5.75 9.43
N GLU A 329 25.59 6.95 9.32
CA GLU A 329 25.12 7.78 10.43
C GLU A 329 23.75 7.37 10.99
N GLY A 330 23.01 6.51 10.29
CA GLY A 330 21.66 6.06 10.63
C GLY A 330 20.64 6.37 9.55
N GLU A 331 19.42 5.86 9.74
CA GLU A 331 18.30 6.07 8.84
C GLU A 331 17.92 7.56 8.76
N GLY A 332 17.70 8.07 7.54
CA GLY A 332 17.18 9.42 7.32
C GLY A 332 18.14 10.58 7.59
N TYR A 333 19.37 10.31 8.08
CA TYR A 333 20.39 11.35 8.30
C TYR A 333 20.63 12.17 7.04
N TYR A 334 20.72 11.52 5.88
CA TYR A 334 20.95 12.18 4.60
C TYR A 334 19.92 13.26 4.27
N TYR A 335 18.64 13.07 4.62
CA TYR A 335 17.53 13.94 4.23
C TYR A 335 17.17 15.01 5.27
N THR A 336 17.56 14.79 6.52
CA THR A 336 17.20 15.66 7.66
C THR A 336 18.27 16.74 7.93
N TRP A 337 17.92 17.75 8.74
CA TRP A 337 18.77 18.91 9.02
C TRP A 337 18.75 19.31 10.48
N ASN A 338 19.88 19.78 11.00
CA ASN A 338 19.89 20.46 12.30
C ASN A 338 19.70 21.96 12.11
N HIS A 339 19.00 22.61 13.03
CA HIS A 339 18.80 24.06 13.01
C HIS A 339 20.14 24.81 12.82
N ARG A 340 21.18 24.46 13.59
CA ARG A 340 22.51 25.07 13.48
C ARG A 340 23.14 24.94 12.09
N GLU A 341 22.97 23.78 11.46
CA GLU A 341 23.55 23.47 10.15
C GLU A 341 23.02 24.43 9.07
N LEU A 342 21.73 24.77 9.13
CA LEU A 342 21.13 25.71 8.19
C LEU A 342 21.75 27.11 8.29
N TYR A 343 22.07 27.61 9.50
CA TYR A 343 22.75 28.91 9.68
C TYR A 343 24.22 28.89 9.30
N GLU A 344 24.85 27.73 9.20
CA GLU A 344 26.22 27.58 8.70
C GLU A 344 26.24 27.56 7.15
N LEU A 345 25.16 27.11 6.52
CA LEU A 345 25.05 26.95 5.06
C LEU A 345 24.39 28.13 4.36
N LEU A 346 23.46 28.82 5.03
CA LEU A 346 22.65 29.88 4.45
C LEU A 346 22.92 31.24 5.13
N PRO A 347 22.79 32.35 4.38
CA PRO A 347 22.57 33.67 4.94
C PRO A 347 21.51 33.67 6.05
N ARG A 348 21.71 34.48 7.08
CA ARG A 348 20.89 34.45 8.29
C ARG A 348 19.39 34.65 8.01
N ASP A 349 19.06 35.59 7.13
CA ASP A 349 17.68 35.91 6.74
C ASP A 349 17.01 34.76 5.96
N GLU A 350 17.76 34.02 5.15
CA GLU A 350 17.26 32.85 4.43
C GLU A 350 17.15 31.62 5.34
N ALA A 351 18.08 31.44 6.28
CA ALA A 351 17.97 30.42 7.32
C ALA A 351 16.74 30.69 8.21
N ASP A 352 16.54 31.93 8.64
CA ASP A 352 15.36 32.35 9.42
C ASP A 352 14.07 32.06 8.63
N LEU A 353 14.03 32.38 7.33
CA LEU A 353 12.90 32.09 6.44
C LEU A 353 12.64 30.59 6.31
N PHE A 354 13.66 29.80 5.96
CA PHE A 354 13.52 28.35 5.76
C PHE A 354 13.08 27.66 7.05
N CYS A 355 13.64 28.04 8.19
CA CYS A 355 13.25 27.48 9.48
C CYS A 355 11.77 27.77 9.81
N ALA A 356 11.30 28.99 9.53
CA ALA A 356 9.92 29.38 9.79
C ALA A 356 8.92 28.62 8.89
N LEU A 357 9.21 28.49 7.60
CA LEU A 357 8.33 27.84 6.63
C LEU A 357 8.31 26.31 6.79
N TYR A 358 9.48 25.70 6.94
CA TYR A 358 9.61 24.24 7.02
C TYR A 358 9.58 23.67 8.44
N ASN A 359 9.15 24.49 9.41
CA ASN A 359 9.00 24.12 10.82
C ASN A 359 10.26 23.46 11.41
N ILE A 360 11.41 24.10 11.21
CA ILE A 360 12.71 23.64 11.75
C ILE A 360 12.91 24.24 13.14
N THR A 361 13.15 23.38 14.14
CA THR A 361 13.35 23.79 15.54
C THR A 361 14.74 23.36 16.05
N PRO A 362 15.30 24.07 17.06
CA PRO A 362 16.56 23.67 17.67
C PRO A 362 16.55 22.28 18.31
N GLU A 363 15.42 21.86 18.87
CA GLU A 363 15.25 20.56 19.54
C GLU A 363 14.90 19.41 18.58
N GLY A 364 14.60 19.72 17.32
CA GLY A 364 14.06 18.77 16.34
C GLY A 364 12.53 18.76 16.32
N ASN A 365 11.96 18.44 15.15
CA ASN A 365 10.52 18.51 14.90
C ASN A 365 9.83 17.13 14.84
N TYR A 366 10.56 16.04 15.08
CA TYR A 366 10.03 14.68 15.14
C TYR A 366 10.72 13.84 16.22
N GLU A 367 10.07 12.75 16.60
CA GLU A 367 10.65 11.70 17.47
C GLU A 367 11.15 10.57 16.60
N GLU A 368 12.40 10.15 16.80
CA GLU A 368 12.98 9.02 16.07
C GLU A 368 12.32 7.72 16.50
N GLU A 369 11.96 6.85 15.55
CA GLU A 369 11.21 5.62 15.83
C GLU A 369 11.98 4.67 16.77
N ALA A 370 13.29 4.54 16.57
CA ALA A 370 14.14 3.63 17.36
C ALA A 370 14.26 4.06 18.84
N THR A 371 14.26 5.36 19.13
CA THR A 371 14.52 5.90 20.47
C THR A 371 13.30 6.52 21.14
N HIS A 372 12.26 6.84 20.35
CA HIS A 372 11.11 7.66 20.74
C HIS A 372 11.51 8.99 21.38
N GLN A 373 12.63 9.56 20.93
CA GLN A 373 13.17 10.82 21.43
C GLN A 373 13.50 11.75 20.27
N ARG A 374 13.47 13.06 20.55
CA ARG A 374 13.98 14.05 19.60
C ARG A 374 15.50 14.07 19.63
N ASN A 375 16.11 13.96 18.46
CA ASN A 375 17.57 13.92 18.29
C ASN A 375 18.16 15.26 17.80
N GLY A 376 17.38 16.35 17.79
CA GLY A 376 17.79 17.66 17.28
C GLY A 376 17.76 17.80 15.75
N ARG A 377 17.44 16.72 15.03
CA ARG A 377 17.25 16.73 13.57
C ARG A 377 15.80 17.09 13.23
N ASN A 378 15.63 17.66 12.05
CA ASN A 378 14.35 18.12 11.54
C ASN A 378 14.09 17.54 10.17
N ILE A 379 12.84 17.15 9.94
CA ILE A 379 12.28 16.82 8.63
C ILE A 379 11.60 18.07 8.10
N PRO A 380 12.10 18.69 7.01
CA PRO A 380 11.43 19.82 6.41
C PRO A 380 10.01 19.42 5.98
N HIS A 381 9.00 20.17 6.42
CA HIS A 381 7.59 19.98 6.03
C HIS A 381 6.84 21.30 6.15
N LEU A 382 5.77 21.47 5.40
CA LEU A 382 4.96 22.69 5.39
C LEU A 382 3.72 22.50 6.27
N THR A 383 3.45 23.47 7.14
CA THR A 383 2.19 23.52 7.92
C THR A 383 1.12 24.41 7.29
N GLN A 384 1.51 25.23 6.32
CA GLN A 384 0.69 26.17 5.56
C GLN A 384 1.18 26.18 4.11
N THR A 385 0.36 26.66 3.18
CA THR A 385 0.81 26.78 1.78
C THR A 385 1.82 27.92 1.63
N VAL A 386 2.60 27.90 0.54
CA VAL A 386 3.57 28.97 0.26
C VAL A 386 2.86 30.31 0.08
N GLU A 387 1.66 30.31 -0.50
CA GLU A 387 0.83 31.50 -0.71
C GLU A 387 0.38 32.09 0.63
N GLN A 388 -0.01 31.25 1.60
CA GLN A 388 -0.34 31.69 2.96
C GLN A 388 0.88 32.27 3.68
N HIS A 389 2.06 31.67 3.48
CA HIS A 389 3.31 32.23 4.00
C HIS A 389 3.66 33.57 3.34
N ALA A 390 3.48 33.68 2.03
CA ALA A 390 3.71 34.92 1.28
C ALA A 390 2.80 36.05 1.79
N GLU A 391 1.51 35.76 2.00
CA GLU A 391 0.55 36.70 2.60
C GLU A 391 0.99 37.14 4.00
N ALA A 392 1.37 36.20 4.87
CA ALA A 392 1.81 36.49 6.23
C ALA A 392 3.12 37.32 6.27
N LEU A 393 3.99 37.14 5.29
CA LEU A 393 5.25 37.89 5.14
C LEU A 393 5.08 39.22 4.37
N GLY A 394 3.94 39.43 3.71
CA GLY A 394 3.68 40.59 2.86
C GLY A 394 4.56 40.63 1.61
N VAL A 395 4.91 39.47 1.05
CA VAL A 395 5.70 39.33 -0.19
C VAL A 395 4.85 38.72 -1.29
N ASP A 396 5.31 38.87 -2.54
CA ASP A 396 4.66 38.22 -3.67
C ASP A 396 4.88 36.68 -3.62
N PRO A 397 3.85 35.84 -3.88
CA PRO A 397 4.00 34.39 -3.85
C PRO A 397 5.04 33.87 -4.85
N GLU A 398 5.14 34.45 -6.04
CA GLU A 398 6.11 34.04 -7.07
C GLU A 398 7.54 34.35 -6.59
N GLU A 399 7.75 35.54 -6.02
CA GLU A 399 9.03 35.93 -5.42
C GLU A 399 9.44 34.98 -4.29
N LEU A 400 8.49 34.54 -3.47
CA LEU A 400 8.75 33.57 -2.40
C LEU A 400 9.10 32.19 -2.98
N HIS A 401 8.39 31.73 -4.01
CA HIS A 401 8.69 30.46 -4.70
C HIS A 401 10.10 30.45 -5.30
N GLU A 402 10.50 31.52 -6.01
CA GLU A 402 11.84 31.68 -6.57
C GLU A 402 12.92 31.66 -5.47
N ARG A 403 12.70 32.44 -4.40
CA ARG A 403 13.64 32.49 -3.27
C ARG A 403 13.80 31.13 -2.58
N LEU A 404 12.69 30.38 -2.43
CA LEU A 404 12.74 29.03 -1.86
C LEU A 404 13.44 28.05 -2.79
N ALA A 405 13.28 28.17 -4.10
CA ALA A 405 14.00 27.36 -5.08
C ALA A 405 15.52 27.53 -4.94
N ASP A 406 16.00 28.78 -4.82
CA ASP A 406 17.42 29.08 -4.62
C ASP A 406 17.98 28.55 -3.28
N ILE A 407 17.18 28.61 -2.22
CA ILE A 407 17.54 28.03 -0.92
C ILE A 407 17.64 26.51 -1.04
N ARG A 408 16.62 25.86 -1.60
CA ARG A 408 16.60 24.40 -1.81
C ARG A 408 17.78 23.94 -2.65
N ALA A 409 18.12 24.65 -3.72
CA ALA A 409 19.26 24.32 -4.57
C ALA A 409 20.59 24.33 -3.79
N ARG A 410 20.82 25.33 -2.93
CA ARG A 410 22.02 25.38 -2.07
C ARG A 410 22.04 24.27 -1.01
N LEU A 411 20.90 23.98 -0.40
CA LEU A 411 20.77 22.86 0.53
C LEU A 411 20.99 21.52 -0.15
N LEU A 412 20.52 21.35 -1.39
CA LEU A 412 20.75 20.14 -2.17
C LEU A 412 22.25 19.94 -2.45
N VAL A 413 22.97 20.98 -2.84
CA VAL A 413 24.44 20.93 -3.03
C VAL A 413 25.14 20.53 -1.73
N ALA A 414 24.75 21.12 -0.60
CA ALA A 414 25.31 20.77 0.70
C ALA A 414 25.01 19.32 1.09
N ARG A 415 23.78 18.84 0.82
CA ARG A 415 23.36 17.46 1.08
C ARG A 415 24.16 16.45 0.28
N GLN A 416 24.46 16.75 -0.99
CA GLN A 416 25.25 15.88 -1.87
C GLN A 416 26.70 15.68 -1.40
N ALA A 417 27.20 16.50 -0.47
CA ALA A 417 28.51 16.30 0.16
C ALA A 417 28.50 15.29 1.33
N ARG A 418 27.33 14.82 1.78
CA ARG A 418 27.16 13.80 2.82
C ARG A 418 27.37 12.39 2.24
N HIS A 419 27.48 11.38 3.11
CA HIS A 419 27.35 9.99 2.68
C HIS A 419 25.94 9.76 2.11
N ALA A 420 25.86 9.53 0.80
CA ALA A 420 24.60 9.26 0.14
C ALA A 420 24.11 7.84 0.48
N PRO A 421 22.78 7.62 0.55
CA PRO A 421 22.23 6.28 0.60
C PRO A 421 22.68 5.45 -0.60
N LEU A 422 22.79 4.14 -0.39
CA LEU A 422 23.16 3.23 -1.47
C LEU A 422 22.04 3.22 -2.52
N ARG A 423 22.44 3.31 -3.79
CA ARG A 423 21.54 3.15 -4.92
C ARG A 423 21.53 1.70 -5.36
N ASP A 424 20.35 1.08 -5.40
CA ASP A 424 20.16 -0.18 -6.10
C ASP A 424 20.04 0.12 -7.60
N ASP A 425 21.17 -0.02 -8.30
CA ASP A 425 21.35 0.35 -9.70
C ASP A 425 20.91 -0.75 -10.68
N LYS A 426 20.15 -1.75 -10.23
CA LYS A 426 19.52 -2.71 -11.14
C LYS A 426 18.35 -2.05 -11.87
N VAL A 427 18.24 -2.36 -13.15
CA VAL A 427 17.10 -1.98 -14.00
C VAL A 427 16.12 -3.14 -14.00
N LEU A 428 14.88 -2.88 -13.62
CA LEU A 428 13.76 -3.82 -13.70
C LEU A 428 12.79 -3.36 -14.80
N THR A 429 12.41 -4.28 -15.68
CA THR A 429 11.57 -3.98 -16.85
C THR A 429 10.21 -3.43 -16.44
N ASP A 430 9.54 -4.06 -15.49
CA ASP A 430 8.25 -3.64 -14.94
C ASP A 430 8.29 -2.21 -14.36
N TRP A 431 9.26 -1.89 -13.50
CA TRP A 431 9.35 -0.56 -12.86
C TRP A 431 9.73 0.53 -13.85
N ASN A 432 10.59 0.21 -14.82
CA ASN A 432 10.89 1.14 -15.91
C ASN A 432 9.69 1.32 -16.85
N GLY A 433 8.84 0.30 -17.02
CA GLY A 433 7.55 0.43 -17.72
C GLY A 433 6.64 1.49 -17.09
N LEU A 434 6.50 1.47 -15.76
CA LEU A 434 5.78 2.51 -15.00
C LEU A 434 6.43 3.89 -15.14
N ALA A 435 7.76 3.96 -15.10
CA ALA A 435 8.48 5.23 -15.28
C ALA A 435 8.28 5.82 -16.68
N ILE A 436 8.32 4.99 -17.73
CA ILE A 436 8.05 5.39 -19.13
C ILE A 436 6.63 5.94 -19.24
N TRP A 437 5.65 5.22 -18.70
CA TRP A 437 4.25 5.66 -18.68
C TRP A 437 4.09 7.03 -17.99
N ALA A 438 4.63 7.19 -16.78
CA ALA A 438 4.50 8.43 -16.03
C ALA A 438 5.20 9.63 -16.71
N LEU A 439 6.41 9.42 -17.25
CA LEU A 439 7.18 10.46 -17.93
C LEU A 439 6.57 10.86 -19.27
N ALA A 440 6.05 9.90 -20.04
CA ALA A 440 5.38 10.19 -21.31
C ALA A 440 4.10 10.99 -21.10
N TYR A 441 3.28 10.61 -20.11
CA TYR A 441 2.08 11.36 -19.74
C TYR A 441 2.40 12.77 -19.23
N ALA A 442 3.44 12.90 -18.38
CA ALA A 442 3.90 14.21 -17.93
C ALA A 442 4.40 15.09 -19.07
N ALA A 443 5.07 14.51 -20.06
CA ALA A 443 5.51 15.25 -21.23
C ALA A 443 4.34 15.80 -22.05
N GLU A 444 3.27 15.02 -22.21
CA GLU A 444 2.05 15.47 -22.88
C GLU A 444 1.41 16.64 -22.14
N VAL A 445 1.23 16.53 -20.82
CA VAL A 445 0.55 17.54 -19.99
C VAL A 445 1.36 18.83 -19.83
N PHE A 446 2.69 18.75 -19.75
CA PHE A 446 3.56 19.92 -19.59
C PHE A 446 4.02 20.54 -20.91
N GLU A 447 3.60 19.98 -22.06
CA GLU A 447 3.92 20.48 -23.40
C GLU A 447 5.44 20.74 -23.57
N ASP A 448 5.83 21.96 -23.95
CA ASP A 448 7.24 22.33 -24.21
C ASP A 448 8.16 22.13 -22.99
N GLU A 449 7.66 22.27 -21.76
CA GLU A 449 8.43 22.01 -20.53
C GLU A 449 8.64 20.50 -20.27
N GLY A 450 7.85 19.67 -20.96
CA GLY A 450 7.86 18.21 -20.87
C GLY A 450 8.97 17.51 -21.68
N GLU A 451 9.69 18.23 -22.55
CA GLU A 451 10.68 17.64 -23.46
C GLU A 451 11.75 16.76 -22.76
N PRO A 452 12.34 17.15 -21.61
CA PRO A 452 13.28 16.28 -20.89
C PRO A 452 12.65 14.95 -20.44
N TYR A 453 11.35 14.97 -20.11
CA TYR A 453 10.60 13.78 -19.70
C TYR A 453 10.29 12.89 -20.90
N ALA A 454 9.88 13.46 -22.04
CA ALA A 454 9.69 12.74 -23.30
C ALA A 454 10.98 12.02 -23.73
N GLN A 455 12.11 12.74 -23.73
CA GLN A 455 13.40 12.19 -24.10
C GLN A 455 13.79 11.02 -23.18
N ALA A 456 13.62 11.18 -21.87
CA ALA A 456 13.95 10.14 -20.91
C ALA A 456 13.05 8.90 -21.06
N ALA A 457 11.75 9.08 -21.35
CA ALA A 457 10.82 7.99 -21.60
C ALA A 457 11.21 7.19 -22.86
N VAL A 458 11.53 7.89 -23.95
CA VAL A 458 11.99 7.26 -25.21
C VAL A 458 13.29 6.49 -25.00
N GLU A 459 14.28 7.07 -24.32
CA GLU A 459 15.56 6.41 -24.08
C GLU A 459 15.41 5.18 -23.19
N ALA A 460 14.61 5.24 -22.13
CA ALA A 460 14.32 4.08 -21.29
C ALA A 460 13.59 2.98 -22.08
N ALA A 461 12.62 3.35 -22.93
CA ALA A 461 11.90 2.39 -23.76
C ALA A 461 12.80 1.71 -24.80
N GLU A 462 13.69 2.46 -25.46
CA GLU A 462 14.68 1.87 -26.37
C GLU A 462 15.69 1.00 -25.60
N PHE A 463 16.12 1.41 -24.41
CA PHE A 463 17.02 0.61 -23.58
C PHE A 463 16.42 -0.76 -23.24
N LEU A 464 15.16 -0.79 -22.77
CA LEU A 464 14.48 -2.06 -22.48
C LEU A 464 14.35 -2.92 -23.74
N TRP A 465 13.98 -2.32 -24.88
CA TRP A 465 13.90 -3.04 -26.16
C TRP A 465 15.25 -3.62 -26.59
N GLU A 466 16.34 -2.88 -26.44
CA GLU A 466 17.64 -3.31 -26.95
C GLU A 466 18.39 -4.24 -26.00
N ARG A 467 18.22 -4.07 -24.68
CA ARG A 467 19.05 -4.72 -23.66
C ARG A 467 18.32 -5.77 -22.83
N LEU A 468 17.01 -5.67 -22.66
CA LEU A 468 16.22 -6.55 -21.79
C LEU A 468 15.43 -7.57 -22.61
N ARG A 469 16.05 -8.10 -23.67
CA ARG A 469 15.52 -9.22 -24.43
C ARG A 469 16.57 -10.29 -24.66
N ASP A 470 16.14 -11.54 -24.64
CA ASP A 470 16.98 -12.66 -25.02
C ASP A 470 17.14 -12.74 -26.56
N PRO A 471 18.02 -13.62 -27.09
CA PRO A 471 18.20 -13.77 -28.53
C PRO A 471 16.95 -14.21 -29.30
N ASP A 472 15.95 -14.78 -28.62
CA ASP A 472 14.66 -15.17 -29.20
C ASP A 472 13.64 -14.00 -29.18
N GLY A 473 14.03 -12.86 -28.62
CA GLY A 473 13.23 -11.63 -28.56
C GLY A 473 12.21 -11.61 -27.41
N LEU A 474 12.34 -12.49 -26.42
CA LEU A 474 11.50 -12.49 -25.23
C LEU A 474 12.08 -11.55 -24.18
N LEU A 475 11.21 -10.90 -23.41
CA LEU A 475 11.64 -10.00 -22.35
C LEU A 475 12.37 -10.75 -21.22
N LEU A 476 13.32 -10.03 -20.64
CA LEU A 476 14.02 -10.34 -19.41
C LEU A 476 13.63 -9.32 -18.35
N HIS A 477 13.72 -9.73 -17.08
CA HIS A 477 13.29 -8.91 -15.95
C HIS A 477 14.38 -7.93 -15.49
N ARG A 478 15.63 -8.40 -15.35
CA ARG A 478 16.70 -7.65 -14.68
C ARG A 478 17.88 -7.35 -15.60
N TYR A 479 18.36 -6.11 -15.58
CA TYR A 479 19.69 -5.75 -16.09
C TYR A 479 20.55 -5.09 -15.02
N ARG A 480 21.82 -5.49 -14.97
CA ARG A 480 22.84 -4.82 -14.14
C ARG A 480 24.25 -5.13 -14.63
N ASN A 481 25.13 -4.13 -14.65
CA ASN A 481 26.56 -4.31 -14.97
C ASN A 481 26.82 -5.02 -16.31
N GLY A 482 26.07 -4.66 -17.35
CA GLY A 482 26.22 -5.21 -18.71
C GLY A 482 25.55 -6.57 -18.93
N GLU A 483 24.84 -7.10 -17.93
CA GLU A 483 24.18 -8.41 -18.00
C GLU A 483 22.67 -8.25 -17.83
N ALA A 484 21.91 -8.74 -18.81
CA ALA A 484 20.47 -8.95 -18.69
C ALA A 484 20.20 -10.42 -18.36
N SER A 485 19.31 -10.68 -17.40
CA SER A 485 19.01 -12.01 -16.91
C SER A 485 17.61 -12.05 -16.27
N ILE A 486 17.20 -13.25 -15.86
CA ILE A 486 15.90 -13.58 -15.28
C ILE A 486 14.79 -13.46 -16.34
N PRO A 487 14.05 -14.55 -16.63
CA PRO A 487 12.88 -14.47 -17.50
C PRO A 487 11.90 -13.40 -17.00
N ALA A 488 11.31 -12.62 -17.91
CA ALA A 488 10.29 -11.64 -17.55
C ALA A 488 9.02 -12.29 -16.97
N TYR A 489 8.40 -11.58 -16.03
CA TYR A 489 7.12 -11.83 -15.41
C TYR A 489 5.96 -11.19 -16.19
N LEU A 490 4.72 -11.51 -15.82
CA LEU A 490 3.53 -10.87 -16.36
C LEU A 490 3.58 -9.34 -16.25
N SER A 491 4.04 -8.81 -15.11
CA SER A 491 4.14 -7.37 -14.85
C SER A 491 5.09 -6.66 -15.81
N ASP A 492 6.21 -7.29 -16.17
CA ASP A 492 7.19 -6.73 -17.11
C ASP A 492 6.56 -6.48 -18.48
N TYR A 493 5.82 -7.46 -18.98
CA TYR A 493 5.11 -7.34 -20.26
C TYR A 493 4.00 -6.28 -20.20
N ALA A 494 3.21 -6.30 -19.13
CA ALA A 494 2.06 -5.42 -19.00
C ALA A 494 2.46 -3.95 -18.80
N PHE A 495 3.36 -3.65 -17.85
CA PHE A 495 3.78 -2.28 -17.58
C PHE A 495 4.63 -1.68 -18.69
N TYR A 496 5.55 -2.45 -19.27
CA TYR A 496 6.29 -1.96 -20.42
C TYR A 496 5.35 -1.72 -21.60
N GLY A 497 4.38 -2.62 -21.82
CA GLY A 497 3.32 -2.47 -22.80
C GLY A 497 2.51 -1.17 -22.63
N VAL A 498 2.03 -0.87 -21.42
CA VAL A 498 1.34 0.39 -21.11
C VAL A 498 2.24 1.60 -21.37
N GLY A 499 3.51 1.56 -20.97
CA GLY A 499 4.46 2.63 -21.27
C GLY A 499 4.69 2.85 -22.77
N LEU A 500 4.70 1.78 -23.58
CA LEU A 500 4.78 1.89 -25.05
C LEU A 500 3.50 2.47 -25.66
N MET A 501 2.33 2.15 -25.10
CA MET A 501 1.07 2.76 -25.52
C MET A 501 1.06 4.26 -25.23
N GLU A 502 1.57 4.68 -24.07
CA GLU A 502 1.70 6.10 -23.73
C GLU A 502 2.67 6.83 -24.68
N LEU A 503 3.81 6.22 -25.01
CA LEU A 503 4.73 6.77 -26.01
C LEU A 503 4.10 6.83 -27.40
N TYR A 504 3.26 5.88 -27.77
CA TYR A 504 2.50 5.94 -29.02
C TYR A 504 1.53 7.13 -29.02
N SER A 505 0.80 7.35 -27.94
CA SER A 505 -0.08 8.52 -27.80
C SER A 505 0.68 9.85 -27.90
N LEU A 506 1.82 9.96 -27.20
CA LEU A 506 2.66 11.16 -27.18
C LEU A 506 3.30 11.46 -28.55
N THR A 507 3.88 10.46 -29.20
CA THR A 507 4.74 10.66 -30.38
C THR A 507 4.07 10.36 -31.71
N LEU A 508 2.98 9.58 -31.70
CA LEU A 508 2.34 8.99 -32.87
C LEU A 508 3.28 8.15 -33.76
N GLU A 509 4.45 7.76 -33.26
CA GLU A 509 5.37 6.87 -33.96
C GLU A 509 4.86 5.43 -33.92
N HIS A 510 4.45 4.92 -35.10
CA HIS A 510 3.84 3.58 -35.23
C HIS A 510 4.71 2.43 -34.68
N LYS A 511 6.04 2.62 -34.60
CA LYS A 511 6.96 1.62 -34.02
C LYS A 511 6.56 1.24 -32.59
N TRP A 512 6.02 2.16 -31.80
CA TRP A 512 5.65 1.89 -30.42
C TRP A 512 4.43 0.99 -30.35
N LEU A 513 3.44 1.24 -31.19
CA LEU A 513 2.26 0.39 -31.34
C LEU A 513 2.63 -1.02 -31.82
N GLU A 514 3.50 -1.15 -32.83
CA GLU A 514 3.97 -2.45 -33.32
C GLU A 514 4.67 -3.26 -32.20
N ARG A 515 5.51 -2.60 -31.41
CA ARG A 515 6.22 -3.22 -30.27
C ARG A 515 5.25 -3.63 -29.16
N ALA A 516 4.32 -2.76 -28.80
CA ALA A 516 3.27 -3.04 -27.82
C ALA A 516 2.45 -4.27 -28.24
N VAL A 517 2.02 -4.31 -29.50
CA VAL A 517 1.31 -5.45 -30.08
C VAL A 517 2.12 -6.75 -29.99
N ALA A 518 3.43 -6.71 -30.29
CA ALA A 518 4.30 -7.88 -30.16
C ALA A 518 4.41 -8.36 -28.71
N LEU A 519 4.54 -7.44 -27.75
CA LEU A 519 4.57 -7.76 -26.32
C LEU A 519 3.24 -8.35 -25.84
N ALA A 520 2.11 -7.81 -26.26
CA ALA A 520 0.79 -8.33 -25.87
C ALA A 520 0.58 -9.76 -26.35
N ASP A 521 0.97 -10.09 -27.58
CA ASP A 521 0.86 -11.46 -28.08
C ASP A 521 1.77 -12.44 -27.34
N GLN A 522 3.02 -12.05 -27.05
CA GLN A 522 3.92 -12.85 -26.21
C GLN A 522 3.35 -13.03 -24.79
N MET A 523 2.79 -11.97 -24.20
CA MET A 523 2.16 -12.02 -22.88
C MET A 523 0.99 -13.02 -22.86
N ILE A 524 0.11 -12.95 -23.87
CA ILE A 524 -1.03 -13.85 -24.00
C ILE A 524 -0.58 -15.30 -24.20
N GLU A 525 0.39 -15.55 -25.07
CA GLU A 525 0.86 -16.91 -25.35
C GLU A 525 1.43 -17.59 -24.08
N ARG A 526 2.10 -16.82 -23.24
CA ARG A 526 2.94 -17.37 -22.17
C ARG A 526 2.25 -17.45 -20.81
N PHE A 527 1.41 -16.47 -20.50
CA PHE A 527 0.85 -16.31 -19.16
C PHE A 527 -0.65 -16.58 -19.09
N HIS A 528 -1.39 -16.48 -20.19
CA HIS A 528 -2.85 -16.59 -20.17
C HIS A 528 -3.32 -18.01 -19.81
N ASP A 529 -4.18 -18.12 -18.80
CA ASP A 529 -4.87 -19.35 -18.48
C ASP A 529 -6.17 -19.47 -19.30
N ALA A 530 -6.10 -20.13 -20.44
CA ALA A 530 -7.25 -20.36 -21.30
C ALA A 530 -8.39 -21.16 -20.63
N ALA A 531 -8.11 -21.93 -19.57
CA ALA A 531 -9.12 -22.73 -18.89
C ALA A 531 -9.93 -21.88 -17.89
N ASN A 532 -9.24 -21.10 -17.06
CA ASN A 532 -9.90 -20.36 -15.97
C ASN A 532 -10.00 -18.84 -16.19
N GLY A 533 -9.31 -18.29 -17.18
CA GLY A 533 -9.20 -16.85 -17.41
C GLY A 533 -8.08 -16.21 -16.56
N GLY A 534 -7.74 -14.97 -16.89
CA GLY A 534 -6.61 -14.26 -16.29
C GLY A 534 -5.25 -14.88 -16.66
N PHE A 535 -4.21 -14.42 -15.98
CA PHE A 535 -2.82 -14.68 -16.31
C PHE A 535 -2.05 -15.14 -15.08
N TYR A 536 -1.14 -16.10 -15.27
CA TYR A 536 -0.14 -16.47 -14.28
C TYR A 536 0.96 -15.42 -14.21
N ASP A 537 1.53 -15.20 -13.03
CA ASP A 537 2.57 -14.18 -12.84
C ASP A 537 3.91 -14.61 -13.47
N ALA A 538 4.15 -15.92 -13.52
CA ALA A 538 5.35 -16.55 -14.04
C ALA A 538 5.01 -17.66 -15.04
N ASP A 539 5.89 -17.88 -16.02
CA ASP A 539 5.76 -18.96 -17.01
C ASP A 539 6.72 -20.13 -16.73
N SER A 540 6.73 -21.13 -17.61
CA SER A 540 7.55 -22.35 -17.49
C SER A 540 9.07 -22.14 -17.52
N ARG A 541 9.58 -20.96 -17.93
CA ARG A 541 11.02 -20.61 -17.80
C ARG A 541 11.45 -20.34 -16.35
N HIS A 542 10.49 -20.16 -15.42
CA HIS A 542 10.79 -19.93 -14.02
C HIS A 542 10.92 -21.26 -13.28
N ASP A 543 12.13 -21.55 -12.80
CA ASP A 543 12.45 -22.84 -12.21
C ASP A 543 12.09 -22.93 -10.71
N TRP A 544 11.76 -24.15 -10.28
CA TRP A 544 11.58 -24.60 -8.89
C TRP A 544 10.42 -23.97 -8.11
N LEU A 545 9.39 -23.47 -8.81
CA LEU A 545 8.15 -23.05 -8.17
C LEU A 545 7.31 -24.27 -7.76
N ILE A 546 6.81 -24.27 -6.52
CA ILE A 546 5.99 -25.37 -6.00
C ILE A 546 4.56 -25.35 -6.54
N MET A 547 4.12 -24.21 -7.08
CA MET A 547 2.84 -24.01 -7.75
C MET A 547 2.84 -22.72 -8.58
N PRO A 548 2.03 -22.63 -9.65
CA PRO A 548 1.80 -21.37 -10.35
C PRO A 548 0.88 -20.45 -9.54
N VAL A 549 1.07 -19.14 -9.67
CA VAL A 549 0.28 -18.12 -8.95
C VAL A 549 -0.32 -17.14 -9.95
N LYS A 550 -1.52 -16.65 -9.64
CA LYS A 550 -2.14 -15.49 -10.29
C LYS A 550 -2.39 -14.42 -9.25
N SER A 551 -1.73 -13.29 -9.37
CA SER A 551 -1.97 -12.15 -8.50
C SER A 551 -3.03 -11.24 -9.13
N TYR A 552 -4.15 -11.09 -8.42
CA TYR A 552 -5.22 -10.15 -8.75
C TYR A 552 -5.29 -8.97 -7.78
N GLN A 553 -4.61 -9.08 -6.64
CA GLN A 553 -4.62 -8.06 -5.61
C GLN A 553 -3.46 -7.10 -5.82
N ASP A 554 -3.77 -5.81 -5.74
CA ASP A 554 -2.77 -4.77 -5.78
C ASP A 554 -2.00 -4.70 -4.47
N ARG A 555 -0.77 -4.19 -4.58
CA ARG A 555 0.06 -3.84 -3.43
C ARG A 555 0.54 -2.41 -3.62
N ALA A 556 1.85 -2.16 -3.45
CA ALA A 556 2.43 -0.86 -3.78
C ALA A 556 2.41 -0.54 -5.29
N MET A 557 2.16 -1.55 -6.12
CA MET A 557 2.00 -1.47 -7.56
C MET A 557 0.72 -2.22 -7.99
N PRO A 558 0.20 -1.95 -9.19
CA PRO A 558 -0.84 -2.76 -9.80
C PRO A 558 -0.43 -4.24 -9.85
N SER A 559 -1.41 -5.13 -9.67
CA SER A 559 -1.23 -6.54 -9.95
C SER A 559 -0.93 -6.76 -11.44
N GLY A 560 -0.17 -7.80 -11.78
CA GLY A 560 0.12 -8.14 -13.17
C GLY A 560 -1.16 -8.37 -14.00
N ASN A 561 -2.20 -8.95 -13.40
CA ASN A 561 -3.50 -9.11 -14.07
C ASN A 561 -4.20 -7.77 -14.30
N GLY A 562 -4.21 -6.86 -13.32
CA GLY A 562 -4.78 -5.52 -13.49
C GLY A 562 -4.07 -4.72 -14.57
N ALA A 563 -2.74 -4.75 -14.56
CA ALA A 563 -1.90 -4.16 -15.60
C ALA A 563 -2.19 -4.74 -17.00
N ALA A 564 -2.34 -6.07 -17.10
CA ALA A 564 -2.64 -6.74 -18.36
C ALA A 564 -4.03 -6.33 -18.90
N VAL A 565 -5.03 -6.15 -18.03
CA VAL A 565 -6.34 -5.62 -18.43
C VAL A 565 -6.21 -4.21 -19.00
N GLN A 566 -5.48 -3.32 -18.30
CA GLN A 566 -5.24 -1.95 -18.77
C GLN A 566 -4.55 -1.93 -20.14
N PHE A 567 -3.48 -2.73 -20.28
CA PHE A 567 -2.72 -2.81 -21.52
C PHE A 567 -3.57 -3.31 -22.70
N LEU A 568 -4.33 -4.39 -22.49
CA LEU A 568 -5.19 -4.95 -23.53
C LEU A 568 -6.36 -4.03 -23.87
N ALA A 569 -6.90 -3.29 -22.90
CA ALA A 569 -7.94 -2.28 -23.13
C ALA A 569 -7.41 -1.16 -24.04
N GLN A 570 -6.26 -0.57 -23.72
CA GLN A 570 -5.62 0.47 -24.53
C GLN A 570 -5.33 0.00 -25.96
N LEU A 571 -4.76 -1.21 -26.12
CA LEU A 571 -4.53 -1.79 -27.45
C LEU A 571 -5.83 -2.03 -28.22
N SER A 572 -6.88 -2.49 -27.54
CA SER A 572 -8.18 -2.71 -28.20
C SER A 572 -8.74 -1.42 -28.78
N MET A 573 -8.61 -0.30 -28.06
CA MET A 573 -9.03 1.02 -28.54
C MET A 573 -8.18 1.48 -29.72
N ALA A 574 -6.85 1.42 -29.59
CA ALA A 574 -5.91 1.87 -30.63
C ALA A 574 -6.06 1.10 -31.96
N LEU A 575 -6.43 -0.19 -31.89
CA LEU A 575 -6.55 -1.07 -33.06
C LEU A 575 -7.98 -1.17 -33.62
N ALA A 576 -8.96 -0.46 -33.05
CA ALA A 576 -10.38 -0.65 -33.38
C ALA A 576 -10.69 -0.46 -34.88
N ILE A 577 -9.97 0.44 -35.56
CA ILE A 577 -10.17 0.75 -36.97
C ILE A 577 -9.28 -0.11 -37.88
N GLU A 578 -7.98 -0.21 -37.57
CA GLU A 578 -6.98 -0.83 -38.45
C GLU A 578 -6.98 -2.36 -38.38
N GLU A 579 -7.16 -2.94 -37.18
CA GLU A 579 -7.15 -4.38 -36.93
C GLU A 579 -8.34 -4.83 -36.06
N PRO A 580 -9.61 -4.68 -36.53
CA PRO A 580 -10.81 -4.85 -35.70
C PRO A 580 -10.93 -6.25 -35.07
N LYS A 581 -10.47 -7.30 -35.75
CA LYS A 581 -10.49 -8.67 -35.18
C LYS A 581 -9.51 -8.83 -34.02
N ARG A 582 -8.37 -8.16 -34.09
CA ARG A 582 -7.34 -8.20 -33.05
C ARG A 582 -7.77 -7.34 -31.87
N SER A 583 -8.33 -6.16 -32.16
CA SER A 583 -9.01 -5.32 -31.19
C SER A 583 -10.07 -6.10 -30.40
N GLU A 584 -11.00 -6.79 -31.08
CA GLU A 584 -12.03 -7.62 -30.44
C GLU A 584 -11.43 -8.74 -29.57
N ARG A 585 -10.35 -9.40 -30.04
CA ARG A 585 -9.64 -10.42 -29.27
C ARG A 585 -9.05 -9.85 -27.98
N TYR A 586 -8.40 -8.70 -28.03
CA TYR A 586 -7.81 -8.07 -26.84
C TYR A 586 -8.87 -7.58 -25.87
N ALA A 587 -9.94 -6.93 -26.36
CA ALA A 587 -11.07 -6.53 -25.53
C ALA A 587 -11.72 -7.75 -24.82
N GLN A 588 -11.91 -8.86 -25.54
CA GLN A 588 -12.49 -10.07 -24.96
C GLN A 588 -11.58 -10.72 -23.91
N LEU A 589 -10.25 -10.67 -24.09
CA LEU A 589 -9.29 -11.20 -23.10
C LEU A 589 -9.25 -10.34 -21.83
N ALA A 590 -9.28 -9.01 -21.99
CA ALA A 590 -9.40 -8.07 -20.87
C ALA A 590 -10.70 -8.33 -20.09
N ALA A 591 -11.83 -8.43 -20.81
CA ALA A 591 -13.13 -8.75 -20.26
C ALA A 591 -13.17 -10.09 -19.50
N ASN A 592 -12.67 -11.16 -20.12
CA ASN A 592 -12.62 -12.49 -19.50
C ASN A 592 -11.73 -12.52 -18.25
N THR A 593 -10.67 -11.71 -18.22
CA THR A 593 -9.80 -11.59 -17.05
C THR A 593 -10.55 -10.95 -15.89
N LEU A 594 -11.24 -9.84 -16.13
CA LEU A 594 -12.09 -9.20 -15.13
C LEU A 594 -13.22 -10.13 -14.64
N ASP A 595 -13.90 -10.85 -15.55
CA ASP A 595 -14.94 -11.83 -15.19
C ASP A 595 -14.36 -12.99 -14.35
N SER A 596 -13.10 -13.38 -14.58
CA SER A 596 -12.43 -14.47 -13.84
C SER A 596 -12.16 -14.15 -12.37
N CYS A 597 -12.05 -12.87 -12.01
CA CYS A 597 -11.75 -12.40 -10.67
C CYS A 597 -12.85 -11.52 -10.06
N TRP A 598 -13.99 -11.34 -10.73
CA TRP A 598 -15.02 -10.40 -10.30
C TRP A 598 -15.56 -10.65 -8.88
N GLY A 599 -15.65 -11.91 -8.45
CA GLY A 599 -16.04 -12.28 -7.09
C GLY A 599 -15.06 -11.80 -6.01
N LEU A 600 -13.78 -11.56 -6.34
CA LEU A 600 -12.84 -10.85 -5.45
C LEU A 600 -13.27 -9.40 -5.32
N LEU A 601 -13.47 -8.72 -6.46
CA LEU A 601 -13.83 -7.30 -6.48
C LEU A 601 -15.15 -7.06 -5.76
N GLN A 602 -16.15 -7.94 -5.90
CA GLN A 602 -17.41 -7.83 -5.16
C GLN A 602 -17.25 -7.88 -3.63
N ARG A 603 -16.23 -8.59 -3.12
CA ARG A 603 -15.98 -8.73 -1.68
C ARG A 603 -15.07 -7.65 -1.13
N ALA A 604 -14.06 -7.27 -1.91
CA ALA A 604 -13.07 -6.26 -1.55
C ALA A 604 -12.68 -5.44 -2.79
N PRO A 605 -13.51 -4.48 -3.21
CA PRO A 605 -13.26 -3.66 -4.39
C PRO A 605 -11.88 -3.00 -4.39
N SER A 606 -11.47 -2.42 -3.26
CA SER A 606 -10.17 -1.74 -3.10
C SER A 606 -8.96 -2.67 -3.08
N ALA A 607 -9.15 -3.99 -3.11
CA ALA A 607 -8.05 -4.92 -3.28
C ALA A 607 -7.58 -5.02 -4.74
N GLY A 608 -8.37 -4.54 -5.71
CA GLY A 608 -8.05 -4.60 -7.14
C GLY A 608 -8.35 -3.28 -7.84
N ASP A 609 -7.82 -2.18 -7.33
CA ASP A 609 -7.97 -0.85 -7.92
C ASP A 609 -7.56 -0.85 -9.41
N SER A 610 -6.46 -1.50 -9.75
CA SER A 610 -5.92 -1.59 -11.10
C SER A 610 -6.81 -2.37 -12.07
N LEU A 611 -7.52 -3.39 -11.57
CA LEU A 611 -8.55 -4.10 -12.33
C LEU A 611 -9.76 -3.21 -12.56
N LEU A 612 -10.18 -2.43 -11.54
CA LEU A 612 -11.25 -1.45 -11.69
C LEU A 612 -10.88 -0.32 -12.65
N TYR A 613 -9.64 0.16 -12.61
CA TYR A 613 -9.13 1.12 -13.58
C TYR A 613 -9.11 0.54 -14.99
N GLY A 614 -8.66 -0.71 -15.16
CA GLY A 614 -8.75 -1.42 -16.44
C GLY A 614 -10.18 -1.61 -16.93
N TYR A 615 -11.15 -1.80 -16.02
CA TYR A 615 -12.58 -1.87 -16.36
C TYR A 615 -13.12 -0.52 -16.84
N LEU A 616 -12.69 0.59 -16.22
CA LEU A 616 -13.00 1.95 -16.70
C LEU A 616 -12.40 2.20 -18.09
N LEU A 617 -11.14 1.84 -18.33
CA LEU A 617 -10.52 1.98 -19.66
C LEU A 617 -11.21 1.13 -20.74
N LEU A 618 -11.68 -0.07 -20.40
CA LEU A 618 -12.27 -0.99 -21.36
C LEU A 618 -13.70 -0.61 -21.75
N GLU A 619 -14.52 -0.22 -20.77
CA GLU A 619 -15.97 -0.10 -20.95
C GLU A 619 -16.53 1.23 -20.41
N GLY A 620 -15.74 2.08 -19.76
CA GLY A 620 -16.19 3.28 -19.02
C GLY A 620 -17.01 4.25 -19.86
N ASP A 621 -16.56 4.56 -21.08
CA ASP A 621 -17.27 5.43 -22.03
C ASP A 621 -18.64 4.87 -22.47
N LEU A 622 -18.83 3.56 -22.36
CA LEU A 622 -20.04 2.85 -22.74
C LEU A 622 -20.97 2.59 -21.55
N MET A 623 -20.49 2.78 -20.32
CA MET A 623 -21.27 2.57 -19.10
C MET A 623 -22.20 3.75 -18.85
N GLU A 624 -23.44 3.46 -18.45
CA GLU A 624 -24.23 4.44 -17.71
C GLU A 624 -23.63 4.53 -16.30
N PRO A 625 -23.12 5.69 -15.86
CA PRO A 625 -22.51 5.81 -14.54
C PRO A 625 -23.52 5.39 -13.47
N PRO A 626 -23.14 4.49 -12.53
CA PRO A 626 -24.03 4.10 -11.45
C PRO A 626 -24.33 5.32 -10.56
N ASP A 627 -25.37 5.23 -9.73
CA ASP A 627 -25.57 6.18 -8.62
C ASP A 627 -24.38 6.06 -7.64
N LEU A 628 -23.37 6.88 -7.89
CA LEU A 628 -22.20 7.10 -7.03
C LEU A 628 -22.47 8.08 -5.92
N GLY A 629 -23.68 8.65 -5.82
CA GLY A 629 -24.08 9.41 -4.66
C GLY A 629 -23.64 8.65 -3.43
N THR A 630 -22.87 9.33 -2.57
CA THR A 630 -22.47 8.82 -1.27
C THR A 630 -23.72 8.14 -0.73
N PRO A 631 -23.66 6.88 -0.26
CA PRO A 631 -24.63 6.54 0.77
C PRO A 631 -24.40 7.67 1.76
N GLN A 632 -25.36 8.62 1.84
CA GLN A 632 -25.39 9.54 2.95
C GLN A 632 -25.00 8.70 4.15
N PRO A 633 -24.06 9.14 5.01
CA PRO A 633 -23.71 8.36 6.19
C PRO A 633 -25.02 7.84 6.74
N LEU A 634 -25.11 6.57 7.15
CA LEU A 634 -26.36 5.92 7.57
C LEU A 634 -27.18 6.75 8.61
N ARG A 635 -26.68 7.92 9.05
CA ARG A 635 -27.43 9.09 9.52
C ARG A 635 -28.54 9.66 8.62
N GLU A 636 -28.43 9.78 7.29
CA GLU A 636 -29.54 10.36 6.47
C GLU A 636 -30.27 9.31 5.60
N ARG A 637 -29.65 8.19 5.21
CA ARG A 637 -30.39 7.07 4.58
C ARG A 637 -31.22 6.21 5.54
N MET A 638 -31.12 6.40 6.86
CA MET A 638 -31.99 5.74 7.84
C MET A 638 -33.10 6.62 8.41
N GLU A 639 -33.30 7.83 7.88
CA GLU A 639 -34.51 8.61 8.16
C GLU A 639 -35.56 8.52 7.05
N GLY A 640 -35.25 7.82 5.96
CA GLY A 640 -36.18 7.61 4.85
C GLY A 640 -37.18 6.46 5.03
N ASP A 641 -36.87 5.41 5.81
CA ASP A 641 -37.83 4.31 5.96
C ASP A 641 -37.73 3.46 7.24
N THR A 642 -36.88 3.82 8.21
CA THR A 642 -36.91 3.10 9.50
C THR A 642 -38.07 3.62 10.36
N PRO A 643 -38.92 2.74 10.92
CA PRO A 643 -40.06 3.18 11.72
C PRO A 643 -39.68 3.78 13.07
N VAL A 644 -38.40 3.76 13.45
CA VAL A 644 -37.90 4.30 14.71
C VAL A 644 -36.60 5.08 14.47
N ARG A 645 -36.61 6.37 14.77
CA ARG A 645 -35.45 7.27 14.78
C ARG A 645 -34.99 7.48 16.22
N VAL A 646 -33.68 7.47 16.47
CA VAL A 646 -33.12 7.65 17.83
C VAL A 646 -32.30 8.92 17.89
N GLU A 647 -32.59 9.78 18.85
CA GLU A 647 -31.94 11.08 19.08
C GLU A 647 -31.35 11.14 20.49
N PHE A 648 -30.30 11.94 20.65
CA PHE A 648 -29.57 12.12 21.90
C PHE A 648 -29.59 13.58 22.31
N VAL A 649 -30.15 13.86 23.49
CA VAL A 649 -30.23 15.22 24.05
C VAL A 649 -29.47 15.24 25.38
N PRO A 650 -28.32 15.92 25.46
CA PRO A 650 -27.63 16.13 26.72
C PRO A 650 -28.50 16.93 27.69
N THR A 651 -28.59 16.49 28.95
CA THR A 651 -29.28 17.21 30.03
C THR A 651 -28.38 17.34 31.26
N PRO A 652 -28.70 18.25 32.22
CA PRO A 652 -27.94 18.33 33.46
C PRO A 652 -27.89 17.03 34.27
N GLU A 653 -28.89 16.16 34.11
CA GLU A 653 -29.04 14.90 34.82
C GLU A 653 -28.38 13.70 34.11
N GLY A 654 -27.91 13.88 32.86
CA GLY A 654 -27.28 12.83 32.07
C GLY A 654 -27.57 12.98 30.57
N LEU A 655 -27.86 11.87 29.90
CA LEU A 655 -28.18 11.86 28.48
C LEU A 655 -29.59 11.32 28.24
N LEU A 656 -30.45 12.12 27.62
CA LEU A 656 -31.78 11.70 27.22
C LEU A 656 -31.71 11.05 25.83
N VAL A 657 -32.07 9.77 25.77
CA VAL A 657 -32.22 9.00 24.53
C VAL A 657 -33.70 9.01 24.12
N GLN A 658 -34.01 9.63 22.99
CA GLN A 658 -35.38 9.77 22.48
C GLN A 658 -35.58 8.86 21.27
N PHE A 659 -36.63 8.06 21.27
CA PHE A 659 -37.05 7.24 20.15
C PHE A 659 -38.27 7.90 19.51
N GLN A 660 -38.15 8.43 18.30
CA GLN A 660 -39.28 8.91 17.49
C GLN A 660 -39.80 7.76 16.64
N ILE A 661 -41.07 7.39 16.83
CA ILE A 661 -41.67 6.19 16.23
C ILE A 661 -42.71 6.64 15.20
N ARG A 662 -42.55 6.17 13.96
CA ARG A 662 -43.46 6.47 12.85
C ARG A 662 -44.88 6.02 13.17
N GLU A 663 -45.87 6.78 12.72
CA GLU A 663 -47.28 6.41 12.87
C GLU A 663 -47.57 5.02 12.27
N GLY A 664 -48.36 4.20 12.98
CA GLY A 664 -48.61 2.80 12.63
C GLY A 664 -47.58 1.79 13.19
N TRP A 665 -46.51 2.25 13.82
CA TRP A 665 -45.49 1.42 14.45
C TRP A 665 -45.39 1.65 15.96
N HIS A 666 -44.87 0.65 16.67
CA HIS A 666 -44.55 0.67 18.10
C HIS A 666 -43.26 -0.11 18.39
N ILE A 667 -42.68 0.12 19.58
CA ILE A 667 -41.61 -0.70 20.15
C ILE A 667 -42.03 -1.22 21.53
N ASN A 668 -41.50 -2.37 21.95
CA ASN A 668 -41.84 -2.96 23.25
C ASN A 668 -41.27 -2.15 24.41
N ALA A 669 -41.91 -2.21 25.57
CA ALA A 669 -41.38 -1.64 26.81
C ALA A 669 -40.05 -2.30 27.25
N PRO A 670 -39.25 -1.65 28.13
CA PRO A 670 -37.91 -2.13 28.52
C PRO A 670 -37.90 -3.34 29.47
N HIS A 671 -39.07 -3.87 29.85
CA HIS A 671 -39.18 -5.05 30.71
C HIS A 671 -39.60 -6.27 29.90
N THR A 672 -39.12 -7.44 30.31
CA THR A 672 -39.31 -8.70 29.58
C THR A 672 -40.78 -9.12 29.54
N GLN A 673 -41.36 -9.13 28.35
CA GLN A 673 -42.66 -9.77 28.05
C GLN A 673 -42.37 -11.05 27.28
N GLU A 674 -43.03 -12.16 27.62
CA GLU A 674 -42.73 -13.49 27.09
C GLU A 674 -42.81 -13.51 25.56
N GLY A 675 -41.74 -13.96 24.89
CA GLY A 675 -41.65 -14.00 23.43
C GLY A 675 -41.39 -12.66 22.73
N ARG A 676 -41.13 -11.56 23.44
CA ARG A 676 -40.87 -10.23 22.87
C ARG A 676 -39.46 -9.71 23.19
N ILE A 677 -38.90 -8.93 22.27
CA ILE A 677 -37.60 -8.26 22.47
C ILE A 677 -37.84 -6.91 23.16
N ALA A 678 -37.30 -6.77 24.37
CA ALA A 678 -37.36 -5.53 25.14
C ALA A 678 -36.54 -4.43 24.47
N THR A 679 -36.99 -3.18 24.61
CA THR A 679 -36.20 -2.02 24.20
C THR A 679 -35.15 -1.74 25.27
N GLU A 680 -33.89 -1.68 24.88
CA GLU A 680 -32.75 -1.54 25.78
C GLU A 680 -31.87 -0.35 25.37
N VAL A 681 -31.29 0.32 26.36
CA VAL A 681 -30.22 1.31 26.19
C VAL A 681 -29.09 0.89 27.12
N ARG A 682 -27.91 0.64 26.56
CA ARG A 682 -26.68 0.31 27.28
C ARG A 682 -25.62 1.32 26.91
N ALA A 683 -24.78 1.71 27.86
CA ALA A 683 -23.66 2.58 27.56
C ALA A 683 -22.37 2.11 28.23
N THR A 684 -21.26 2.37 27.54
CA THR A 684 -19.90 2.15 28.03
C THR A 684 -19.05 3.36 27.66
N THR A 685 -17.97 3.61 28.41
CA THR A 685 -17.10 4.74 28.15
C THR A 685 -15.67 4.42 28.58
N ASP A 686 -14.72 5.09 27.94
CA ASP A 686 -13.30 5.12 28.30
C ASP A 686 -12.97 6.27 29.28
N LEU A 687 -13.96 7.10 29.62
CA LEU A 687 -13.83 8.20 30.57
C LEU A 687 -14.12 7.76 32.02
N PRO A 688 -13.57 8.45 33.04
CA PRO A 688 -13.85 8.20 34.45
C PRO A 688 -15.25 8.71 34.87
N LEU A 689 -16.29 8.18 34.24
CA LEU A 689 -17.70 8.49 34.46
C LEU A 689 -18.43 7.31 35.12
N GLU A 690 -19.38 7.63 35.99
CA GLU A 690 -20.38 6.68 36.48
C GLU A 690 -21.62 6.76 35.58
N ILE A 691 -22.01 5.63 35.00
CA ILE A 691 -23.21 5.49 34.16
C ILE A 691 -24.27 4.71 34.95
N GLY A 692 -25.41 5.35 35.21
CA GLY A 692 -26.55 4.71 35.89
C GLY A 692 -27.43 3.89 34.94
N GLU A 693 -28.38 3.14 35.50
CA GLU A 693 -29.40 2.44 34.71
C GLU A 693 -30.36 3.40 33.99
N ALA A 694 -30.80 3.03 32.80
CA ALA A 694 -31.71 3.84 31.98
C ALA A 694 -33.10 3.96 32.62
N GLN A 695 -33.56 5.20 32.81
CA GLN A 695 -34.86 5.53 33.38
C GLN A 695 -35.86 5.86 32.27
N TRP A 696 -36.88 5.03 32.08
CA TRP A 696 -37.79 5.10 30.95
C TRP A 696 -39.06 5.89 31.22
N SER A 697 -39.58 6.58 30.19
CA SER A 697 -40.93 7.15 30.20
C SER A 697 -42.00 6.06 30.37
N PRO A 698 -43.18 6.34 30.96
CA PRO A 698 -44.23 5.32 31.12
C PRO A 698 -44.71 4.74 29.78
N PRO A 699 -44.78 3.41 29.60
CA PRO A 699 -45.32 2.78 28.39
C PRO A 699 -46.86 2.83 28.37
N GLN A 700 -47.44 2.55 27.21
CA GLN A 700 -48.88 2.41 27.02
C GLN A 700 -49.28 0.94 27.02
N ARG A 701 -50.42 0.62 27.64
CA ARG A 701 -51.02 -0.73 27.59
C ARG A 701 -51.96 -0.85 26.40
N VAL A 702 -51.68 -1.78 25.50
CA VAL A 702 -52.46 -2.00 24.29
C VAL A 702 -52.82 -3.47 24.13
N GLN A 703 -54.03 -3.72 23.64
CA GLN A 703 -54.51 -5.07 23.31
C GLN A 703 -54.07 -5.42 21.88
N LEU A 704 -53.12 -6.35 21.74
CA LEU A 704 -52.68 -6.89 20.45
C LEU A 704 -53.14 -8.35 20.34
N GLY A 705 -54.16 -8.60 19.52
CA GLY A 705 -54.83 -9.89 19.48
C GLY A 705 -55.47 -10.24 20.84
N ASN A 706 -55.09 -11.37 21.43
CA ASN A 706 -55.63 -11.85 22.72
C ASN A 706 -54.79 -11.44 23.94
N GLU A 707 -53.72 -10.66 23.77
CA GLU A 707 -52.79 -10.28 24.83
C GLU A 707 -52.77 -8.77 25.08
N VAL A 708 -52.59 -8.37 26.34
CA VAL A 708 -52.32 -6.99 26.73
C VAL A 708 -50.81 -6.81 26.86
N VAL A 709 -50.25 -5.90 26.08
CA VAL A 709 -48.81 -5.64 26.04
C VAL A 709 -48.49 -4.18 26.38
N GLU A 710 -47.31 -3.95 26.95
CA GLU A 710 -46.80 -2.61 27.22
C GLU A 710 -45.82 -2.19 26.10
N VAL A 711 -46.14 -1.10 25.40
CA VAL A 711 -45.44 -0.62 24.21
C VAL A 711 -45.36 0.91 24.17
N TYR A 712 -44.51 1.45 23.31
CA TYR A 712 -44.46 2.89 23.00
C TYR A 712 -44.90 3.16 21.57
N TYR A 713 -45.83 4.11 21.41
CA TYR A 713 -46.24 4.66 20.13
C TYR A 713 -45.79 6.11 20.04
N ARG A 714 -45.43 6.56 18.83
CA ARG A 714 -44.97 7.92 18.51
C ARG A 714 -43.66 8.34 19.16
N GLN A 715 -43.48 8.11 20.45
CA GLN A 715 -42.26 8.44 21.16
C GLN A 715 -42.00 7.51 22.36
N ALA A 716 -40.74 7.22 22.62
CA ALA A 716 -40.24 6.71 23.89
C ALA A 716 -39.04 7.55 24.33
N ALA A 717 -38.83 7.69 25.63
CA ALA A 717 -37.64 8.38 26.14
C ALA A 717 -37.00 7.58 27.28
N ALA A 718 -35.67 7.54 27.28
CA ALA A 718 -34.87 6.95 28.34
C ALA A 718 -33.81 7.97 28.80
N LEU A 719 -33.87 8.40 30.06
CA LEU A 719 -32.80 9.19 30.66
C LEU A 719 -31.73 8.24 31.18
N LEU A 720 -30.52 8.37 30.65
CA LEU A 720 -29.34 7.66 31.12
C LEU A 720 -28.55 8.59 32.07
N PRO A 721 -28.57 8.36 33.39
CA PRO A 721 -27.83 9.21 34.32
C PRO A 721 -26.33 9.07 34.11
N ILE A 722 -25.61 10.19 33.98
CA ILE A 722 -24.16 10.21 33.81
C ILE A 722 -23.58 11.18 34.83
N ARG A 723 -22.60 10.73 35.62
CA ARG A 723 -21.93 11.57 36.63
C ARG A 723 -20.43 11.45 36.50
N ALA A 724 -19.73 12.57 36.57
CA ALA A 724 -18.27 12.57 36.68
C ALA A 724 -17.85 12.08 38.09
N LEU A 725 -16.80 11.27 38.16
CA LEU A 725 -16.26 10.83 39.45
C LEU A 725 -15.51 12.00 40.13
N PRO A 726 -15.53 12.15 41.47
CA PRO A 726 -15.01 13.32 42.22
C PRO A 726 -13.50 13.64 42.11
N SER A 727 -12.77 13.02 41.17
CA SER A 727 -11.33 13.21 40.94
C SER A 727 -10.92 13.18 39.46
N SER A 728 -11.86 13.30 38.53
CA SER A 728 -11.57 13.26 37.10
C SER A 728 -10.74 14.47 36.66
N GLN A 729 -9.50 14.23 36.21
CA GLN A 729 -8.73 15.20 35.43
C GLN A 729 -9.47 15.49 34.10
N PRO A 730 -9.20 16.65 33.46
CA PRO A 730 -9.71 16.92 32.12
C PRO A 730 -9.32 15.77 31.18
N ALA A 731 -10.30 15.23 30.46
CA ALA A 731 -10.11 14.09 29.58
C ALA A 731 -11.08 14.17 28.41
N GLU A 732 -10.63 13.74 27.24
CA GLU A 732 -11.47 13.59 26.04
C GLU A 732 -11.57 12.10 25.73
N GLY A 733 -12.76 11.68 25.30
CA GLY A 733 -13.05 10.28 25.05
C GLY A 733 -14.42 10.11 24.44
N PHE A 734 -14.92 8.88 24.45
CA PHE A 734 -16.19 8.53 23.82
C PHE A 734 -17.15 7.88 24.80
N LEU A 735 -18.42 8.23 24.67
CA LEU A 735 -19.53 7.46 25.21
C LEU A 735 -20.10 6.59 24.09
N ARG A 736 -19.96 5.28 24.24
CA ARG A 736 -20.54 4.27 23.34
C ARG A 736 -21.91 3.89 23.86
N ILE A 737 -22.96 4.14 23.07
CA ILE A 737 -24.35 3.83 23.42
C ILE A 737 -24.88 2.79 22.46
N ALA A 738 -25.19 1.61 22.97
CA ALA A 738 -25.90 0.57 22.24
C ALA A 738 -27.39 0.66 22.58
N VAL A 739 -28.24 0.86 21.56
CA VAL A 739 -29.70 0.73 21.70
C VAL A 739 -30.15 -0.51 20.95
N ARG A 740 -31.03 -1.29 21.57
CA ARG A 740 -31.63 -2.47 20.96
C ARG A 740 -33.14 -2.34 21.06
N TYR A 741 -33.84 -2.54 19.96
CA TYR A 741 -35.31 -2.50 19.94
C TYR A 741 -35.86 -3.35 18.80
N GLN A 742 -37.16 -3.57 18.79
CA GLN A 742 -37.84 -4.27 17.69
C GLN A 742 -39.05 -3.45 17.27
N PRO A 743 -39.08 -2.91 16.04
CA PRO A 743 -40.24 -2.20 15.54
C PRO A 743 -41.34 -3.19 15.13
N CYS A 744 -42.55 -2.96 15.61
CA CYS A 744 -43.72 -3.77 15.31
C CYS A 744 -44.89 -2.89 14.87
N THR A 745 -45.76 -3.43 14.03
CA THR A 745 -47.13 -2.94 13.82
C THR A 745 -48.08 -3.74 14.71
N ASP A 746 -49.38 -3.41 14.69
CA ASP A 746 -50.36 -4.16 15.48
C ASP A 746 -50.54 -5.63 15.02
N THR A 747 -50.02 -5.99 13.84
CA THR A 747 -50.17 -7.32 13.25
C THR A 747 -48.87 -8.07 13.02
N GLU A 748 -47.73 -7.37 12.89
CA GLU A 748 -46.44 -7.97 12.51
C GLU A 748 -45.25 -7.29 13.22
N CYS A 749 -44.19 -8.04 13.51
CA CYS A 749 -42.94 -7.49 14.04
C CYS A 749 -41.81 -7.61 13.02
N GLY A 750 -41.02 -6.55 12.87
CA GLY A 750 -39.77 -6.57 12.12
C GLY A 750 -38.68 -7.35 12.85
N LEU A 751 -37.51 -7.46 12.21
CA LEU A 751 -36.32 -7.99 12.87
C LEU A 751 -35.86 -7.06 14.00
N PRO A 752 -35.29 -7.59 15.10
CA PRO A 752 -34.68 -6.75 16.12
C PRO A 752 -33.54 -5.92 15.53
N GLU A 753 -33.54 -4.62 15.80
CA GLU A 753 -32.47 -3.70 15.44
C GLU A 753 -31.58 -3.44 16.65
N GLU A 754 -30.26 -3.47 16.43
CA GLU A 754 -29.27 -3.04 17.39
C GLU A 754 -28.40 -1.97 16.72
N ARG A 755 -28.30 -0.80 17.35
CA ARG A 755 -27.54 0.35 16.83
C ARG A 755 -26.57 0.83 17.89
N VAL A 756 -25.31 1.04 17.50
CA VAL A 756 -24.26 1.55 18.38
C VAL A 756 -23.88 2.96 17.92
N TYR A 757 -23.95 3.92 18.84
CA TYR A 757 -23.59 5.32 18.63
C TYR A 757 -22.34 5.65 19.44
N MET A 758 -21.40 6.37 18.83
CA MET A 758 -20.26 6.94 19.55
C MET A 758 -20.44 8.45 19.67
N LEU A 759 -20.54 8.94 20.90
CA LEU A 759 -20.67 10.37 21.20
C LEU A 759 -19.33 10.88 21.76
N PRO A 760 -18.67 11.86 21.13
CA PRO A 760 -17.48 12.47 21.69
C PRO A 760 -17.86 13.26 22.96
N LEU A 761 -17.09 13.07 24.03
CA LEU A 761 -17.28 13.75 25.32
C LEU A 761 -15.96 14.39 25.77
N SER A 762 -16.09 15.57 26.40
CA SER A 762 -14.99 16.30 27.02
C SER A 762 -15.34 16.55 28.49
N LEU A 763 -14.55 15.98 29.40
CA LEU A 763 -14.63 16.27 30.84
C LEU A 763 -13.83 17.52 31.15
N ARG A 764 -14.46 18.48 31.82
CA ARG A 764 -13.84 19.73 32.25
C ARG A 764 -14.02 19.90 33.76
N PRO A 765 -13.07 20.53 34.48
CA PRO A 765 -13.25 20.85 35.90
C PRO A 765 -14.45 21.79 36.06
N GLU A 766 -15.24 21.62 37.11
CA GLU A 766 -16.23 22.65 37.49
C GLU A 766 -15.49 23.96 37.78
N GLY A 767 -15.86 25.03 37.09
CA GLY A 767 -15.32 26.38 37.26
C GLY A 767 -16.07 27.18 38.31
#